data_AF-A0A2V8BVD4-F1
#
_entry.id   AF-A0A2V8BVD4-F1
#
_cell.length_a   1.000
_cell.length_b   1.000
_cell.length_c   1.000
_cell.angle_alpha   90.00
_cell.angle_beta   90.00
_cell.angle_gamma   90.00
#
_symmetry.space_group_name_H-M   'P 1'
#
loop_
_entity.id
_entity.type
_entity.pdbx_description
1 polymer ?
#
loop_
_entity_poly.entity_id
_entity_poly.type
_entity_poly.pdbx_seq_one_letter_code
_entity_poly.pdbx_strand_id
1 'polypeptide(L)'
;MWTCFRSPGSPAGTPKSPMCSRPIAGSTAPFRCQPCSAPYPSSLAAEFSGRGCRLLPMPTCGFRRALDVAVRLLTMFAVLSSVVRAAAQTSAATAPGSAGNAEVRDEGIPIRSELVRAKCGSCHRSDQQQRLSRISYRRATPENWERTIKRMATLNKVDLDPADARAILKYLADHQGLAPDEERPIAFEAERRMLEYTYMADKDTADTCSSCHSMARVLAERRTKEEWELLVAMHRGYYPLVDNQPMNGGQGFRRTRPTQTEPGPDGRPPDNRHPMDKALEHLTKTLPLTTSEWATWSAAMQSPKLAGRWAIVGSAVGKGAVYGTVVIAADPGAPDNFTTDTRYTVARTGETVTRTGKAIVYTGYQWRGRGGDAQPWREVLFVERDWRNMWGRWYTGSYDETGIDVKLVRLGSEPMIFGASVTALKSSSTAMPVKIFGANLPATPRVEDVGFGQGVSVARIVSARPDEIALEVNVAPDALIGPRDVSVGGTAMPSALVVYDRIDGLKVNPAAGMARVGGNVFPKQLQQFEAVGINNGLDGKSGTADDLNLGIVSVKWSLEEYPATFGDDDVQFVGTLDQNGLFTPSGDGPNPKRTGNRNNVGDVWVVAELAPGGGGAAAAASGPPAGAATTVRARAHLLVTVPVYMAWFETEGGR
;
A
#
# COMPACT_ATOMS: atom_id res chain seq x y z
N MET A 1 -47.08 -16.80 -21.03
CA MET A 1 -46.38 -18.10 -20.96
C MET A 1 -45.36 -17.97 -19.82
N TRP A 2 -45.40 -18.74 -18.72
CA TRP A 2 -45.26 -20.21 -18.60
C TRP A 2 -43.96 -20.66 -19.28
N THR A 3 -42.99 -21.27 -18.60
CA THR A 3 -43.12 -22.41 -17.65
C THR A 3 -42.49 -22.20 -16.26
N CYS A 4 -42.75 -23.15 -15.35
CA CYS A 4 -42.17 -23.23 -14.01
C CYS A 4 -41.40 -24.56 -13.83
N PHE A 5 -40.49 -24.61 -12.85
CA PHE A 5 -40.08 -25.87 -12.20
C PHE A 5 -40.55 -25.88 -10.73
N ARG A 6 -40.76 -27.08 -10.17
CA ARG A 6 -41.47 -27.29 -8.90
C ARG A 6 -40.85 -28.45 -8.12
N SER A 7 -40.63 -28.27 -6.82
CA SER A 7 -40.28 -29.35 -5.88
C SER A 7 -41.51 -29.78 -5.05
N PRO A 8 -41.60 -31.04 -4.59
CA PRO A 8 -42.85 -31.60 -4.00
C PRO A 8 -42.86 -31.75 -2.46
N GLY A 9 -44.06 -31.64 -1.84
CA GLY A 9 -44.40 -32.14 -0.48
C GLY A 9 -43.85 -31.31 0.71
N SER A 10 -44.60 -30.62 1.60
CA SER A 10 -45.98 -30.73 2.15
C SER A 10 -46.19 -31.82 3.21
N PRO A 11 -47.15 -31.69 4.17
CA PRO A 11 -48.07 -30.55 4.47
C PRO A 11 -47.47 -29.65 5.59
N ALA A 12 -48.15 -28.84 6.44
CA ALA A 12 -49.56 -28.48 6.71
C ALA A 12 -49.66 -27.07 7.39
N GLY A 13 -50.87 -26.63 7.77
CA GLY A 13 -51.08 -25.76 8.96
C GLY A 13 -51.53 -24.30 8.79
N THR A 14 -52.84 -24.08 8.59
CA THR A 14 -53.56 -22.78 8.73
C THR A 14 -55.02 -23.09 9.21
N PRO A 15 -55.91 -22.11 9.54
CA PRO A 15 -55.80 -20.65 9.51
C PRO A 15 -56.32 -19.91 10.78
N LYS A 16 -56.22 -18.57 10.78
CA LYS A 16 -57.34 -17.65 11.15
C LYS A 16 -57.08 -16.20 10.72
N SER A 17 -58.15 -15.54 10.30
CA SER A 17 -58.31 -14.10 10.00
C SER A 17 -59.55 -13.60 10.81
N PRO A 18 -60.20 -12.42 10.63
CA PRO A 18 -60.10 -11.38 9.58
C PRO A 18 -60.29 -9.91 10.08
N MET A 19 -60.82 -9.04 9.20
CA MET A 19 -61.33 -7.64 9.36
C MET A 19 -60.30 -6.50 9.11
N CYS A 20 -60.43 -5.65 8.07
CA CYS A 20 -61.48 -4.64 7.67
C CYS A 20 -61.16 -3.24 8.27
N SER A 21 -61.34 -2.07 7.62
CA SER A 21 -62.20 -1.66 6.48
C SER A 21 -61.59 -0.56 5.55
N ARG A 22 -62.36 -0.13 4.53
CA ARG A 22 -62.17 1.02 3.59
C ARG A 22 -63.48 1.87 3.63
N PRO A 23 -63.74 2.93 2.81
CA PRO A 23 -62.94 3.83 1.96
C PRO A 23 -63.33 5.35 2.14
N ILE A 24 -62.96 6.24 1.18
CA ILE A 24 -63.79 7.37 0.62
C ILE A 24 -63.06 8.01 -0.61
N ALA A 25 -63.75 8.77 -1.48
CA ALA A 25 -63.27 9.47 -2.72
C ALA A 25 -63.52 11.02 -2.63
N GLY A 26 -63.16 11.96 -3.54
CA GLY A 26 -62.49 12.02 -4.87
C GLY A 26 -61.73 13.38 -5.04
N SER A 27 -61.67 14.15 -6.15
CA SER A 27 -62.12 14.03 -7.56
C SER A 27 -61.45 15.09 -8.51
N THR A 28 -61.44 14.84 -9.83
CA THR A 28 -61.40 15.73 -11.04
C THR A 28 -60.81 17.18 -11.02
N ALA A 29 -59.62 17.37 -11.63
CA ALA A 29 -59.27 18.08 -12.90
C ALA A 29 -60.00 19.39 -13.37
N PRO A 30 -59.48 20.18 -14.37
CA PRO A 30 -58.09 20.42 -14.88
C PRO A 30 -57.75 21.94 -15.13
N PHE A 31 -56.52 22.28 -15.58
CA PHE A 31 -56.27 23.37 -16.57
C PHE A 31 -54.89 23.25 -17.27
N ARG A 32 -54.69 23.97 -18.39
CA ARG A 32 -53.45 24.03 -19.22
C ARG A 32 -52.76 25.40 -19.12
N CYS A 33 -51.42 25.47 -19.30
CA CYS A 33 -50.80 26.04 -20.52
C CYS A 33 -49.25 26.09 -20.51
N GLN A 34 -48.69 25.70 -21.67
CA GLN A 34 -47.36 25.83 -22.33
C GLN A 34 -46.11 26.49 -21.67
N PRO A 35 -44.90 26.19 -22.20
CA PRO A 35 -43.60 26.64 -21.67
C PRO A 35 -43.07 27.95 -22.30
N CYS A 36 -42.08 28.56 -21.64
CA CYS A 36 -41.20 29.59 -22.18
C CYS A 36 -39.73 29.12 -22.19
N SER A 37 -38.92 29.72 -23.07
CA SER A 37 -37.59 29.20 -23.43
C SER A 37 -36.47 30.23 -23.27
N ALA A 38 -35.29 29.76 -22.83
CA ALA A 38 -33.98 30.42 -22.95
C ALA A 38 -33.79 31.78 -22.20
N PRO A 39 -32.57 32.35 -22.16
CA PRO A 39 -31.23 31.72 -22.08
C PRO A 39 -30.44 32.20 -20.85
N TYR A 40 -29.35 31.49 -20.49
CA TYR A 40 -28.31 32.03 -19.60
C TYR A 40 -27.39 33.00 -20.35
N PRO A 41 -27.15 34.23 -19.86
CA PRO A 41 -26.11 35.11 -20.36
C PRO A 41 -24.76 34.82 -19.71
N SER A 42 -23.68 34.88 -20.50
CA SER A 42 -22.30 34.81 -20.03
C SER A 42 -21.68 36.21 -19.94
N SER A 43 -21.37 36.69 -18.73
CA SER A 43 -20.24 37.61 -18.48
C SER A 43 -20.13 37.99 -17.01
N LEU A 44 -18.90 37.96 -16.48
CA LEU A 44 -18.31 39.03 -15.65
C LEU A 44 -16.84 38.68 -15.37
N ALA A 45 -15.95 39.21 -16.20
CA ALA A 45 -14.55 39.35 -15.82
C ALA A 45 -14.43 40.58 -14.90
N ALA A 46 -13.66 40.46 -13.82
CA ALA A 46 -13.33 41.58 -12.94
C ALA A 46 -11.82 41.82 -13.00
N GLU A 47 -11.42 42.96 -13.55
CA GLU A 47 -10.03 43.40 -13.56
C GLU A 47 -9.60 43.83 -12.16
N PHE A 48 -8.36 43.51 -11.75
CA PHE A 48 -7.69 44.30 -10.72
C PHE A 48 -6.18 44.44 -10.95
N SER A 49 -5.82 45.55 -11.60
CA SER A 49 -4.61 46.35 -11.33
C SER A 49 -3.31 45.58 -11.05
N GLY A 50 -2.62 45.13 -12.10
CA GLY A 50 -1.18 44.83 -11.99
C GLY A 50 -0.36 46.10 -11.74
N ARG A 51 0.34 46.18 -10.59
CA ARG A 51 1.40 47.17 -10.35
C ARG A 51 2.77 46.48 -10.40
N GLY A 52 3.53 46.72 -11.46
CA GLY A 52 4.82 46.09 -11.66
C GLY A 52 5.88 46.60 -10.67
N CYS A 53 6.55 45.68 -9.96
CA CYS A 53 7.78 45.98 -9.24
C CYS A 53 8.97 45.76 -10.18
N ARG A 54 9.81 46.79 -10.38
CA ARG A 54 10.98 46.69 -11.28
C ARG A 54 12.11 45.92 -10.62
N LEU A 55 12.58 44.85 -11.28
CA LEU A 55 13.88 44.25 -10.99
C LEU A 55 15.01 45.24 -11.35
N LEU A 56 15.90 45.50 -10.40
CA LEU A 56 17.22 46.10 -10.62
C LEU A 56 18.26 45.32 -9.80
N PRO A 57 19.42 44.95 -10.38
CA PRO A 57 20.42 44.12 -9.71
C PRO A 57 21.40 44.96 -8.85
N MET A 58 21.79 44.41 -7.70
CA MET A 58 22.81 44.92 -6.77
C MET A 58 23.43 43.72 -6.02
N PRO A 59 24.66 43.82 -5.44
CA PRO A 59 25.78 43.20 -6.14
C PRO A 59 26.46 42.05 -5.36
N THR A 60 27.00 41.07 -6.09
CA THR A 60 27.90 40.06 -5.55
C THR A 60 29.32 40.61 -5.41
N CYS A 61 29.85 40.70 -4.19
CA CYS A 61 31.22 41.15 -3.93
C CYS A 61 31.99 40.15 -3.05
N GLY A 62 33.14 39.70 -3.56
CA GLY A 62 34.26 39.22 -2.75
C GLY A 62 34.12 37.92 -1.95
N PHE A 63 34.41 36.78 -2.58
CA PHE A 63 35.35 35.80 -1.98
C PHE A 63 36.05 34.99 -3.09
N ARG A 64 37.27 35.41 -3.45
CA ARG A 64 38.08 34.79 -4.52
C ARG A 64 39.54 34.65 -4.09
N ARG A 65 39.87 33.55 -3.43
CA ARG A 65 41.23 33.06 -3.11
C ARG A 65 41.17 31.55 -2.80
N ALA A 66 42.32 30.87 -2.88
CA ALA A 66 42.48 29.43 -2.64
C ALA A 66 41.76 28.46 -3.62
N LEU A 67 41.99 28.64 -4.92
CA LEU A 67 41.86 27.55 -5.91
C LEU A 67 43.16 27.46 -6.73
N ASP A 68 44.25 27.04 -6.09
CA ASP A 68 45.57 27.02 -6.74
C ASP A 68 46.57 26.01 -6.10
N VAL A 69 46.10 24.79 -5.80
CA VAL A 69 46.97 23.67 -5.37
C VAL A 69 46.62 22.38 -6.11
N ALA A 70 47.57 21.92 -6.94
CA ALA A 70 47.80 20.53 -7.31
C ALA A 70 46.67 19.71 -7.98
N VAL A 71 46.14 20.18 -9.12
CA VAL A 71 45.83 19.26 -10.23
C VAL A 71 47.16 18.72 -10.78
N ARG A 72 47.77 17.73 -10.09
CA ARG A 72 49.12 17.20 -10.37
C ARG A 72 49.33 15.71 -10.03
N LEU A 73 48.33 14.85 -10.23
CA LEU A 73 48.48 13.40 -9.94
C LEU A 73 47.69 12.48 -10.90
N LEU A 74 47.82 12.68 -12.22
CA LEU A 74 47.13 11.82 -13.21
C LEU A 74 47.80 11.73 -14.61
N THR A 75 49.13 11.68 -14.68
CA THR A 75 49.86 11.52 -15.96
C THR A 75 51.20 10.75 -15.83
N MET A 76 51.16 9.41 -15.71
CA MET A 76 52.27 8.52 -16.13
C MET A 76 51.83 7.04 -16.13
N PHE A 77 51.74 6.43 -17.33
CA PHE A 77 51.99 5.02 -17.71
C PHE A 77 51.22 4.66 -19.00
N ALA A 78 51.76 5.04 -20.17
CA ALA A 78 51.16 4.72 -21.48
C ALA A 78 52.16 4.86 -22.67
N VAL A 79 53.23 4.06 -22.69
CA VAL A 79 54.10 3.88 -23.88
C VAL A 79 54.57 2.41 -23.93
N LEU A 80 54.84 1.91 -25.15
CA LEU A 80 55.08 0.51 -25.53
C LEU A 80 53.82 -0.38 -25.41
N SER A 81 53.41 -1.14 -26.44
CA SER A 81 54.05 -1.46 -27.73
C SER A 81 53.12 -1.23 -28.94
N SER A 82 53.73 -1.09 -30.13
CA SER A 82 53.03 -0.99 -31.42
C SER A 82 53.74 -1.86 -32.47
N VAL A 83 53.22 -1.87 -33.71
CA VAL A 83 53.68 -2.65 -34.88
C VAL A 83 53.22 -4.12 -34.94
N VAL A 84 52.11 -4.37 -35.64
CA VAL A 84 52.10 -5.10 -36.92
C VAL A 84 51.21 -4.32 -37.90
N ARG A 85 51.47 -4.41 -39.21
CA ARG A 85 50.79 -3.64 -40.26
C ARG A 85 49.55 -4.31 -40.85
N ALA A 86 48.69 -3.45 -41.39
CA ALA A 86 47.50 -3.74 -42.19
C ALA A 86 47.69 -4.79 -43.31
N ALA A 87 46.59 -5.48 -43.60
CA ALA A 87 46.24 -5.95 -44.93
C ALA A 87 44.82 -5.47 -45.26
N ALA A 88 44.69 -4.51 -46.18
CA ALA A 88 43.42 -4.08 -46.73
C ALA A 88 43.28 -4.67 -48.14
N GLN A 89 42.21 -5.40 -48.41
CA GLN A 89 41.83 -5.79 -49.77
C GLN A 89 40.41 -5.35 -50.07
N THR A 90 40.25 -4.75 -51.25
CA THR A 90 38.98 -4.25 -51.78
C THR A 90 38.07 -5.38 -52.22
N SER A 91 36.78 -5.26 -51.93
CA SER A 91 35.72 -6.02 -52.61
C SER A 91 34.55 -5.08 -52.91
N ALA A 92 33.90 -5.28 -54.06
CA ALA A 92 33.05 -4.28 -54.69
C ALA A 92 31.71 -4.04 -53.97
N ALA A 93 31.14 -2.85 -54.20
CA ALA A 93 29.76 -2.56 -53.83
C ALA A 93 28.77 -3.41 -54.64
N THR A 94 27.70 -3.88 -54.00
CA THR A 94 26.57 -4.58 -54.64
C THR A 94 25.25 -3.94 -54.15
N ALA A 95 24.23 -3.92 -55.01
CA ALA A 95 22.96 -3.23 -54.77
C ALA A 95 22.12 -3.85 -53.61
N PRO A 96 21.23 -3.08 -52.96
CA PRO A 96 20.45 -3.56 -51.81
C PRO A 96 19.42 -4.63 -52.22
N GLY A 97 19.63 -5.87 -51.78
CA GLY A 97 18.75 -7.00 -52.03
C GLY A 97 18.18 -7.60 -50.75
N SER A 98 16.84 -7.64 -50.67
CA SER A 98 16.02 -8.24 -49.59
C SER A 98 16.19 -7.67 -48.18
N ALA A 99 15.05 -7.46 -47.48
CA ALA A 99 15.07 -7.29 -46.04
C ALA A 99 15.44 -8.62 -45.39
N GLY A 100 16.65 -8.70 -44.81
CA GLY A 100 17.04 -9.84 -43.99
C GLY A 100 16.10 -9.99 -42.79
N ASN A 101 15.84 -11.23 -42.38
CA ASN A 101 15.09 -11.50 -41.15
C ASN A 101 15.70 -10.71 -40.00
N ALA A 102 14.86 -10.03 -39.21
CA ALA A 102 15.28 -9.63 -37.87
C ALA A 102 15.69 -10.90 -37.13
N GLU A 103 16.90 -10.93 -36.56
CA GLU A 103 17.36 -12.08 -35.79
C GLU A 103 16.35 -12.36 -34.68
N VAL A 104 15.82 -13.59 -34.65
CA VAL A 104 14.97 -14.05 -33.56
C VAL A 104 15.86 -14.19 -32.34
N ARG A 105 15.94 -13.10 -31.56
CA ARG A 105 16.70 -13.07 -30.31
C ARG A 105 16.20 -14.18 -29.40
N ASP A 106 17.15 -14.92 -28.83
CA ASP A 106 16.89 -16.11 -28.03
C ASP A 106 16.42 -15.74 -26.60
N GLU A 107 15.39 -14.90 -26.48
CA GLU A 107 14.97 -14.25 -25.23
C GLU A 107 14.13 -15.17 -24.31
N GLY A 108 13.56 -16.26 -24.83
CA GLY A 108 12.62 -17.11 -24.10
C GLY A 108 13.25 -18.09 -23.10
N ILE A 109 12.62 -18.24 -21.93
CA ILE A 109 13.11 -19.02 -20.78
C ILE A 109 12.62 -20.49 -20.83
N PRO A 110 13.51 -21.52 -20.84
CA PRO A 110 13.11 -22.93 -20.86
C PRO A 110 12.26 -23.39 -19.66
N ILE A 111 11.15 -24.08 -19.95
CA ILE A 111 10.27 -24.69 -18.93
C ILE A 111 10.73 -26.12 -18.66
N ARG A 112 11.66 -26.27 -17.71
CA ARG A 112 12.24 -27.56 -17.32
C ARG A 112 11.31 -28.45 -16.49
N SER A 113 10.29 -27.88 -15.83
CA SER A 113 9.29 -28.67 -15.07
C SER A 113 8.39 -29.51 -15.98
N GLU A 114 8.43 -30.83 -15.77
CA GLU A 114 7.55 -31.79 -16.42
C GLU A 114 6.06 -31.53 -16.12
N LEU A 115 5.73 -31.17 -14.89
CA LEU A 115 4.35 -30.86 -14.49
C LEU A 115 3.78 -29.67 -15.29
N VAL A 116 4.56 -28.60 -15.45
CA VAL A 116 4.12 -27.44 -16.25
C VAL A 116 3.97 -27.82 -17.72
N ARG A 117 4.91 -28.58 -18.30
CA ARG A 117 4.79 -29.08 -19.68
C ARG A 117 3.58 -30.00 -19.86
N ALA A 118 3.29 -30.88 -18.90
CA ALA A 118 2.16 -31.81 -18.95
C ALA A 118 0.80 -31.10 -18.84
N LYS A 119 0.63 -30.18 -17.89
CA LYS A 119 -0.65 -29.48 -17.67
C LYS A 119 -0.90 -28.31 -18.63
N CYS A 120 0.14 -27.68 -19.18
CA CYS A 120 -0.01 -26.53 -20.09
C CYS A 120 0.25 -26.86 -21.56
N GLY A 121 0.96 -27.95 -21.88
CA GLY A 121 1.49 -28.24 -23.22
C GLY A 121 0.45 -28.50 -24.31
N SER A 122 -0.79 -28.82 -23.94
CA SER A 122 -1.92 -29.02 -24.86
C SER A 122 -2.33 -27.73 -25.59
N CYS A 123 -2.13 -26.56 -24.96
CA CYS A 123 -2.37 -25.25 -25.57
C CYS A 123 -1.08 -24.48 -25.83
N HIS A 124 -0.10 -24.58 -24.91
CA HIS A 124 1.18 -23.89 -24.99
C HIS A 124 2.22 -24.82 -25.63
N ARG A 125 2.40 -24.69 -26.95
CA ARG A 125 3.33 -25.55 -27.71
C ARG A 125 4.76 -25.41 -27.20
N SER A 126 5.44 -26.55 -26.99
CA SER A 126 6.88 -26.58 -26.71
C SER A 126 7.69 -26.52 -28.01
N ASP A 127 8.84 -25.85 -27.96
CA ASP A 127 9.91 -26.00 -28.94
C ASP A 127 11.00 -26.98 -28.48
N GLN A 128 12.10 -27.08 -29.25
CA GLN A 128 13.24 -27.94 -28.97
C GLN A 128 14.06 -27.50 -27.74
N GLN A 129 13.97 -26.22 -27.36
CA GLN A 129 14.62 -25.61 -26.21
C GLN A 129 13.77 -25.75 -24.93
N GLN A 130 12.70 -26.55 -24.96
CA GLN A 130 11.69 -26.70 -23.90
C GLN A 130 10.96 -25.40 -23.54
N ARG A 131 10.91 -24.43 -24.45
CA ARG A 131 10.18 -23.18 -24.24
C ARG A 131 8.72 -23.37 -24.65
N LEU A 132 7.81 -22.97 -23.76
CA LEU A 132 6.37 -23.05 -24.00
C LEU A 132 5.88 -21.69 -24.52
N SER A 133 5.13 -21.68 -25.62
CA SER A 133 4.57 -20.44 -26.17
C SER A 133 3.79 -19.65 -25.13
N ARG A 134 3.91 -18.32 -25.14
CA ARG A 134 3.45 -17.39 -24.09
C ARG A 134 4.14 -17.51 -22.72
N ILE A 135 4.25 -18.71 -22.16
CA ILE A 135 4.72 -18.92 -20.77
C ILE A 135 6.21 -18.57 -20.63
N SER A 136 7.04 -18.96 -21.59
CA SER A 136 8.50 -18.73 -21.59
C SER A 136 8.93 -17.29 -21.86
N TYR A 137 8.01 -16.41 -22.23
CA TYR A 137 8.32 -15.08 -22.77
C TYR A 137 7.91 -13.94 -21.83
N ARG A 138 7.55 -14.29 -20.58
CA ARG A 138 7.20 -13.35 -19.50
C ARG A 138 7.73 -13.79 -18.15
N ARG A 139 8.04 -12.83 -17.29
CA ARG A 139 8.26 -12.99 -15.85
C ARG A 139 7.21 -12.18 -15.08
N ALA A 140 6.89 -12.59 -13.85
CA ALA A 140 5.90 -11.92 -13.02
C ALA A 140 6.06 -12.23 -11.52
N THR A 141 5.40 -11.46 -10.65
CA THR A 141 5.30 -11.78 -9.20
C THR A 141 4.44 -13.04 -8.97
N PRO A 142 4.56 -13.72 -7.81
CA PRO A 142 3.72 -14.88 -7.45
C PRO A 142 2.24 -14.58 -7.58
N GLU A 143 1.79 -13.43 -7.08
CA GLU A 143 0.38 -12.99 -7.15
C GLU A 143 -0.11 -12.90 -8.62
N ASN A 144 0.75 -12.52 -9.56
CA ASN A 144 0.35 -12.30 -10.95
C ASN A 144 0.55 -13.55 -11.84
N TRP A 145 1.50 -14.44 -11.48
CA TRP A 145 1.48 -15.83 -11.94
C TRP A 145 0.23 -16.57 -11.46
N GLU A 146 -0.17 -16.37 -10.21
CA GLU A 146 -1.37 -16.98 -9.65
C GLU A 146 -2.64 -16.45 -10.34
N ARG A 147 -2.79 -15.12 -10.52
CA ARG A 147 -3.87 -14.54 -11.36
C ARG A 147 -3.86 -15.12 -12.78
N THR A 148 -2.71 -15.51 -13.32
CA THR A 148 -2.62 -16.20 -14.62
C THR A 148 -3.16 -17.63 -14.54
N ILE A 149 -2.73 -18.43 -13.56
CA ILE A 149 -3.17 -19.81 -13.36
C ILE A 149 -4.68 -19.86 -13.05
N LYS A 150 -5.15 -19.02 -12.11
CA LYS A 150 -6.58 -18.82 -11.79
C LYS A 150 -7.39 -18.45 -13.04
N ARG A 151 -6.86 -17.62 -13.96
CA ARG A 151 -7.51 -17.29 -15.25
C ARG A 151 -7.57 -18.48 -16.22
N MET A 152 -6.53 -19.31 -16.29
CA MET A 152 -6.52 -20.50 -17.15
C MET A 152 -7.50 -21.59 -16.68
N ALA A 153 -7.65 -21.77 -15.37
CA ALA A 153 -8.69 -22.65 -14.82
C ALA A 153 -10.11 -22.07 -15.03
N THR A 154 -10.34 -20.80 -14.67
CA THR A 154 -11.70 -20.21 -14.68
C THR A 154 -12.24 -19.87 -16.06
N LEU A 155 -11.43 -19.30 -16.96
CA LEU A 155 -11.86 -18.94 -18.33
C LEU A 155 -11.56 -20.08 -19.32
N ASN A 156 -10.32 -20.54 -19.37
CA ASN A 156 -9.86 -21.50 -20.40
C ASN A 156 -10.09 -22.97 -20.04
N LYS A 157 -10.64 -23.27 -18.85
CA LYS A 157 -11.01 -24.61 -18.38
C LYS A 157 -9.87 -25.63 -18.35
N VAL A 158 -8.64 -25.17 -18.07
CA VAL A 158 -7.51 -26.08 -17.81
C VAL A 158 -7.75 -26.82 -16.50
N ASP A 159 -7.70 -28.16 -16.54
CA ASP A 159 -7.88 -29.02 -15.38
C ASP A 159 -6.63 -29.04 -14.49
N LEU A 160 -6.78 -28.50 -13.28
CA LEU A 160 -5.73 -28.34 -12.29
C LEU A 160 -6.32 -28.55 -10.90
N ASP A 161 -5.84 -29.58 -10.20
CA ASP A 161 -6.10 -29.70 -8.78
C ASP A 161 -5.28 -28.65 -7.98
N PRO A 162 -5.64 -28.36 -6.71
CA PRO A 162 -4.97 -27.33 -5.94
C PRO A 162 -3.50 -27.61 -5.60
N ALA A 163 -3.04 -28.87 -5.61
CA ALA A 163 -1.64 -29.20 -5.33
C ALA A 163 -0.77 -28.93 -6.56
N ASP A 164 -1.18 -29.40 -7.73
CA ASP A 164 -0.51 -29.09 -9.00
C ASP A 164 -0.49 -27.59 -9.27
N ALA A 165 -1.60 -26.88 -9.02
CA ALA A 165 -1.65 -25.42 -9.17
C ALA A 165 -0.61 -24.69 -8.29
N ARG A 166 -0.37 -25.16 -7.06
CA ARG A 166 0.66 -24.60 -6.16
C ARG A 166 2.07 -24.95 -6.61
N ALA A 167 2.32 -26.17 -7.08
CA ALA A 167 3.62 -26.60 -7.59
C ALA A 167 4.00 -25.84 -8.88
N ILE A 168 3.04 -25.66 -9.78
CA ILE A 168 3.18 -24.82 -11.00
C ILE A 168 3.45 -23.36 -10.61
N LEU A 169 2.72 -22.81 -9.64
CA LEU A 169 2.95 -21.44 -9.15
C LEU A 169 4.38 -21.26 -8.58
N LYS A 170 4.82 -22.15 -7.69
CA LYS A 170 6.17 -22.10 -7.10
C LYS A 170 7.24 -22.14 -8.19
N TYR A 171 7.15 -23.10 -9.11
CA TYR A 171 8.09 -23.22 -10.23
C TYR A 171 8.11 -21.95 -11.12
N LEU A 172 6.95 -21.42 -11.51
CA LEU A 172 6.88 -20.25 -12.39
C LEU A 172 7.37 -18.97 -11.69
N ALA A 173 7.14 -18.82 -10.39
CA ALA A 173 7.69 -17.71 -9.62
C ALA A 173 9.22 -17.83 -9.43
N ASP A 174 9.74 -19.00 -9.05
CA ASP A 174 11.18 -19.16 -8.84
C ASP A 174 11.99 -18.98 -10.14
N HIS A 175 11.53 -19.57 -11.25
CA HIS A 175 12.28 -19.56 -12.52
C HIS A 175 11.93 -18.38 -13.44
N GLN A 176 10.79 -17.72 -13.23
CA GLN A 176 10.32 -16.58 -14.03
C GLN A 176 9.73 -15.48 -13.14
N GLY A 177 10.41 -15.20 -12.02
CA GLY A 177 10.04 -14.18 -11.04
C GLY A 177 10.56 -12.78 -11.36
N LEU A 178 10.36 -11.85 -10.43
CA LEU A 178 11.00 -10.54 -10.45
C LEU A 178 12.15 -10.50 -9.45
N ALA A 179 13.20 -9.72 -9.72
CA ALA A 179 14.24 -9.41 -8.73
C ALA A 179 13.67 -8.50 -7.61
N PRO A 180 14.28 -8.47 -6.40
CA PRO A 180 13.82 -7.60 -5.31
C PRO A 180 13.69 -6.13 -5.73
N ASP A 181 14.64 -5.65 -6.52
CA ASP A 181 14.70 -4.27 -6.99
C ASP A 181 13.70 -3.99 -8.14
N GLU A 182 13.17 -5.03 -8.79
CA GLU A 182 12.08 -4.94 -9.79
C GLU A 182 10.69 -4.90 -9.14
N GLU A 183 10.50 -5.47 -7.94
CA GLU A 183 9.23 -5.52 -7.20
C GLU A 183 9.12 -4.45 -6.10
N ARG A 184 10.22 -4.05 -5.43
CA ARG A 184 10.18 -3.10 -4.30
C ARG A 184 9.34 -1.83 -4.55
N PRO A 185 9.32 -1.20 -5.75
CA PRO A 185 8.45 -0.04 -6.03
C PRO A 185 6.94 -0.31 -6.03
N ILE A 186 6.51 -1.58 -5.99
CA ILE A 186 5.11 -2.01 -6.11
C ILE A 186 4.65 -3.04 -5.06
N ALA A 187 5.49 -3.30 -4.05
CA ALA A 187 5.23 -4.24 -2.95
C ALA A 187 3.84 -4.07 -2.30
N PHE A 188 3.32 -2.84 -2.29
CA PHE A 188 2.00 -2.48 -1.76
C PHE A 188 0.81 -3.20 -2.40
N GLU A 189 0.89 -3.63 -3.67
CA GLU A 189 -0.16 -4.44 -4.35
C GLU A 189 -0.23 -5.86 -3.76
N ALA A 190 0.92 -6.44 -3.38
CA ALA A 190 0.96 -7.74 -2.71
C ALA A 190 0.55 -7.60 -1.23
N GLU A 191 1.00 -6.54 -0.54
CA GLU A 191 0.64 -6.21 0.84
C GLU A 191 -0.83 -5.78 1.02
N ARG A 192 -1.58 -5.64 -0.08
CA ARG A 192 -2.99 -5.20 -0.10
C ARG A 192 -3.22 -3.85 0.56
N ARG A 193 -2.31 -2.89 0.37
CA ARG A 193 -2.52 -1.50 0.82
C ARG A 193 -3.50 -0.79 -0.09
N MET A 194 -4.47 -0.10 0.51
CA MET A 194 -5.27 0.89 -0.19
C MET A 194 -4.55 2.23 -0.10
N LEU A 195 -3.88 2.64 -1.19
CA LEU A 195 -3.18 3.91 -1.30
C LEU A 195 -3.34 4.48 -2.71
N GLU A 196 -3.20 5.80 -2.83
CA GLU A 196 -3.15 6.48 -4.13
C GLU A 196 -1.75 6.26 -4.74
N TYR A 197 -1.69 5.62 -5.90
CA TYR A 197 -0.45 5.36 -6.63
C TYR A 197 -0.52 5.95 -8.04
N THR A 198 0.33 6.93 -8.30
CA THR A 198 0.40 7.61 -9.59
C THR A 198 1.72 7.26 -10.27
N TYR A 199 1.64 6.65 -11.46
CA TYR A 199 2.84 6.25 -12.22
C TYR A 199 3.42 7.47 -12.97
N MET A 200 4.57 7.96 -12.52
CA MET A 200 5.15 9.22 -13.01
C MET A 200 6.17 9.06 -14.14
N ALA A 201 6.54 7.84 -14.53
CA ALA A 201 7.59 7.61 -15.53
C ALA A 201 7.12 7.73 -16.99
N ASP A 202 5.83 7.49 -17.26
CA ASP A 202 5.17 7.91 -18.50
C ASP A 202 3.66 8.12 -18.26
N LYS A 203 3.14 9.25 -18.74
CA LYS A 203 1.73 9.63 -18.54
C LYS A 203 0.80 8.91 -19.53
N ASP A 204 1.18 8.73 -20.80
CA ASP A 204 0.27 8.12 -21.77
C ASP A 204 0.07 6.62 -21.45
N THR A 205 1.10 5.93 -20.95
CA THR A 205 0.97 4.60 -20.33
C THR A 205 0.11 4.64 -19.06
N ALA A 206 0.33 5.60 -18.15
CA ALA A 206 -0.46 5.69 -16.92
C ALA A 206 -1.96 5.85 -17.21
N ASP A 207 -2.33 6.79 -18.09
CA ASP A 207 -3.72 7.05 -18.48
C ASP A 207 -4.35 5.81 -19.14
N THR A 208 -3.63 5.17 -20.07
CA THR A 208 -4.08 3.97 -20.79
C THR A 208 -4.27 2.76 -19.88
N CYS A 209 -3.35 2.52 -18.94
CA CYS A 209 -3.24 1.24 -18.23
C CYS A 209 -3.77 1.23 -16.79
N SER A 210 -3.95 2.38 -16.13
CA SER A 210 -4.36 2.44 -14.70
C SER A 210 -5.87 2.50 -14.46
N SER A 211 -6.67 2.75 -15.49
CA SER A 211 -8.09 3.13 -15.34
C SER A 211 -9.04 2.00 -14.94
N CYS A 212 -8.58 0.73 -14.97
CA CYS A 212 -9.37 -0.45 -14.61
C CYS A 212 -8.75 -1.30 -13.49
N HIS A 213 -7.47 -1.09 -13.19
CA HIS A 213 -6.73 -1.72 -12.11
C HIS A 213 -5.45 -0.92 -11.84
N SER A 214 -4.80 -1.15 -10.69
CA SER A 214 -3.51 -0.54 -10.35
C SER A 214 -2.48 -0.67 -11.48
N MET A 215 -1.67 0.37 -11.69
CA MET A 215 -0.52 0.30 -12.58
C MET A 215 0.56 -0.67 -12.04
N ALA A 216 0.58 -0.88 -10.72
CA ALA A 216 1.39 -1.90 -10.05
C ALA A 216 1.21 -3.30 -10.68
N ARG A 217 0.01 -3.66 -11.15
CA ARG A 217 -0.25 -4.95 -11.82
C ARG A 217 0.46 -5.11 -13.17
N VAL A 218 0.74 -4.01 -13.86
CA VAL A 218 1.50 -3.98 -15.12
C VAL A 218 3.00 -4.01 -14.82
N LEU A 219 3.42 -3.24 -13.82
CA LEU A 219 4.80 -3.22 -13.31
C LEU A 219 5.22 -4.55 -12.64
N ALA A 220 4.25 -5.38 -12.22
CA ALA A 220 4.43 -6.74 -11.73
C ALA A 220 4.73 -7.76 -12.84
N GLU A 221 5.13 -7.33 -14.03
CA GLU A 221 5.50 -8.16 -15.17
C GLU A 221 6.75 -7.64 -15.90
N ARG A 222 7.42 -8.54 -16.62
CA ARG A 222 8.50 -8.27 -17.58
C ARG A 222 8.28 -9.17 -18.79
N ARG A 223 8.36 -8.66 -20.01
CA ARG A 223 7.90 -9.36 -21.23
C ARG A 223 8.74 -9.05 -22.45
N THR A 224 8.74 -9.94 -23.46
CA THR A 224 9.19 -9.56 -24.81
C THR A 224 8.22 -8.53 -25.42
N LYS A 225 8.64 -7.88 -26.51
CA LYS A 225 7.76 -6.98 -27.27
C LYS A 225 6.45 -7.65 -27.69
N GLU A 226 6.54 -8.83 -28.30
CA GLU A 226 5.37 -9.60 -28.76
C GLU A 226 4.44 -9.95 -27.59
N GLU A 227 4.99 -10.28 -26.41
CA GLU A 227 4.18 -10.56 -25.22
C GLU A 227 3.46 -9.33 -24.65
N TRP A 228 3.97 -8.11 -24.86
CA TRP A 228 3.25 -6.86 -24.57
C TRP A 228 2.15 -6.60 -25.61
N GLU A 229 2.46 -6.72 -26.91
CA GLU A 229 1.51 -6.54 -28.01
C GLU A 229 0.32 -7.52 -27.89
N LEU A 230 0.61 -8.79 -27.60
CA LEU A 230 -0.39 -9.82 -27.36
C LEU A 230 -1.13 -9.66 -26.02
N LEU A 231 -0.59 -8.94 -25.03
CA LEU A 231 -1.33 -8.58 -23.81
C LEU A 231 -2.37 -7.49 -24.10
N VAL A 232 -2.01 -6.49 -24.91
CA VAL A 232 -2.95 -5.46 -25.38
C VAL A 232 -4.04 -6.10 -26.25
N ALA A 233 -3.68 -7.01 -27.16
CA ALA A 233 -4.64 -7.77 -27.95
C ALA A 233 -5.60 -8.61 -27.07
N MET A 234 -5.11 -9.24 -26.00
CA MET A 234 -5.94 -9.98 -25.04
C MET A 234 -6.96 -9.06 -24.34
N HIS A 235 -6.55 -7.87 -23.88
CA HIS A 235 -7.45 -6.90 -23.26
C HIS A 235 -8.54 -6.44 -24.24
N ARG A 236 -8.18 -6.12 -25.48
CA ARG A 236 -9.14 -5.71 -26.53
C ARG A 236 -10.09 -6.85 -26.93
N GLY A 237 -9.64 -8.10 -26.88
CA GLY A 237 -10.46 -9.29 -27.15
C GLY A 237 -11.44 -9.64 -26.02
N TYR A 238 -11.03 -9.49 -24.75
CA TYR A 238 -11.90 -9.74 -23.59
C TYR A 238 -12.81 -8.55 -23.24
N TYR A 239 -12.38 -7.33 -23.52
CA TYR A 239 -13.08 -6.09 -23.20
C TYR A 239 -13.25 -5.23 -24.48
N PRO A 240 -14.14 -5.60 -25.41
CA PRO A 240 -14.23 -4.95 -26.74
C PRO A 240 -14.62 -3.46 -26.71
N LEU A 241 -15.11 -2.96 -25.57
CA LEU A 241 -15.39 -1.53 -25.37
C LEU A 241 -14.14 -0.70 -25.02
N VAL A 242 -13.03 -1.35 -24.61
CA VAL A 242 -11.81 -0.66 -24.12
C VAL A 242 -11.16 0.25 -25.19
N ASP A 243 -11.40 -0.01 -26.47
CA ASP A 243 -10.99 0.86 -27.57
C ASP A 243 -11.55 2.28 -27.44
N ASN A 244 -12.82 2.41 -27.01
CA ASN A 244 -13.60 3.65 -27.10
C ASN A 244 -14.12 4.17 -25.75
N GLN A 245 -14.06 3.35 -24.69
CA GLN A 245 -14.48 3.76 -23.33
C GLN A 245 -13.62 4.95 -22.87
N PRO A 246 -14.22 6.03 -22.34
CA PRO A 246 -13.45 7.14 -21.76
C PRO A 246 -12.77 6.66 -20.48
N MET A 247 -11.46 6.43 -20.55
CA MET A 247 -10.58 6.09 -19.44
C MET A 247 -9.89 7.37 -18.92
N ASN A 248 -8.88 7.27 -18.05
CA ASN A 248 -8.13 8.42 -17.53
C ASN A 248 -7.62 9.31 -18.69
N GLY A 249 -7.72 10.63 -18.54
CA GLY A 249 -7.46 11.58 -19.64
C GLY A 249 -8.57 11.67 -20.72
N GLY A 250 -9.54 10.75 -20.73
CA GLY A 250 -10.79 10.81 -21.48
C GLY A 250 -10.74 10.26 -22.92
N GLN A 251 -9.97 9.20 -23.16
CA GLN A 251 -9.97 8.37 -24.37
C GLN A 251 -9.84 6.88 -23.98
N GLY A 252 -10.02 5.95 -24.92
CA GLY A 252 -9.76 4.52 -24.69
C GLY A 252 -8.40 4.08 -25.22
N PHE A 253 -8.21 2.78 -25.45
CA PHE A 253 -7.01 2.24 -26.11
C PHE A 253 -6.81 2.81 -27.52
N ARG A 254 -7.89 3.22 -28.20
CA ARG A 254 -7.81 3.98 -29.46
C ARG A 254 -8.02 5.46 -29.23
N ARG A 255 -7.35 6.26 -30.07
CA ARG A 255 -7.54 7.71 -30.14
C ARG A 255 -8.93 8.01 -30.70
N THR A 256 -9.84 8.50 -29.86
CA THR A 256 -11.20 8.93 -30.23
C THR A 256 -11.30 10.43 -30.49
N ARG A 257 -10.31 11.22 -30.07
CA ARG A 257 -10.24 12.67 -30.32
C ARG A 257 -9.69 13.00 -31.71
N PRO A 258 -10.00 14.20 -32.25
CA PRO A 258 -9.32 14.76 -33.41
C PRO A 258 -7.80 14.74 -33.25
N THR A 259 -7.08 14.72 -34.36
CA THR A 259 -5.63 14.87 -34.36
C THR A 259 -5.22 16.25 -33.87
N GLN A 260 -4.31 16.31 -32.91
CA GLN A 260 -3.67 17.56 -32.49
C GLN A 260 -2.80 18.08 -33.63
N THR A 261 -2.81 19.40 -33.84
CA THR A 261 -2.03 20.11 -34.86
C THR A 261 -1.01 21.09 -34.27
N GLU A 262 -1.17 21.46 -33.01
CA GLU A 262 -0.27 22.37 -32.29
C GLU A 262 0.86 21.57 -31.61
N PRO A 263 2.10 22.11 -31.56
CA PRO A 263 3.20 21.47 -30.85
C PRO A 263 2.95 21.30 -29.35
N GLY A 264 3.60 20.31 -28.73
CA GLY A 264 3.60 20.15 -27.29
C GLY A 264 4.36 21.27 -26.55
N PRO A 265 4.30 21.32 -25.21
CA PRO A 265 5.06 22.29 -24.40
C PRO A 265 6.59 22.20 -24.55
N ASP A 266 7.11 21.11 -25.11
CA ASP A 266 8.52 20.90 -25.47
C ASP A 266 8.86 21.34 -26.92
N GLY A 267 7.90 21.93 -27.63
CA GLY A 267 8.03 22.38 -29.02
C GLY A 267 7.99 21.27 -30.07
N ARG A 268 7.75 20.00 -29.69
CA ARG A 268 7.72 18.88 -30.65
C ARG A 268 6.35 18.76 -31.34
N PRO A 269 6.30 18.25 -32.59
CA PRO A 269 5.04 17.89 -33.24
C PRO A 269 4.22 16.92 -32.36
N PRO A 270 2.89 17.07 -32.31
CA PRO A 270 2.04 16.27 -31.43
C PRO A 270 2.03 14.79 -31.83
N ASP A 271 2.31 13.92 -30.85
CA ASP A 271 2.24 12.47 -31.05
C ASP A 271 0.78 11.99 -31.13
N ASN A 272 0.34 11.82 -32.37
CA ASN A 272 -1.01 11.45 -32.76
C ASN A 272 -1.25 9.93 -32.86
N ARG A 273 -0.32 9.08 -32.41
CA ARG A 273 -0.51 7.61 -32.35
C ARG A 273 -1.68 7.22 -31.44
N HIS A 274 -2.14 5.96 -31.48
CA HIS A 274 -3.13 5.50 -30.52
C HIS A 274 -2.49 5.37 -29.12
N PRO A 275 -3.24 5.61 -28.02
CA PRO A 275 -2.71 5.47 -26.66
C PRO A 275 -2.04 4.12 -26.39
N MET A 276 -2.61 3.02 -26.93
CA MET A 276 -1.99 1.70 -26.85
C MET A 276 -0.62 1.60 -27.55
N ASP A 277 -0.38 2.31 -28.65
CA ASP A 277 0.89 2.23 -29.40
C ASP A 277 2.03 2.88 -28.61
N LYS A 278 1.71 4.00 -27.93
CA LYS A 278 2.64 4.73 -27.05
C LYS A 278 2.98 3.91 -25.81
N ALA A 279 1.95 3.34 -25.18
CA ALA A 279 2.12 2.44 -24.05
C ALA A 279 2.97 1.21 -24.43
N LEU A 280 2.77 0.64 -25.62
CA LEU A 280 3.58 -0.48 -26.11
C LEU A 280 5.05 -0.11 -26.34
N GLU A 281 5.36 1.08 -26.85
CA GLU A 281 6.74 1.58 -26.94
C GLU A 281 7.39 1.66 -25.55
N HIS A 282 6.73 2.33 -24.61
CA HIS A 282 7.24 2.54 -23.26
C HIS A 282 7.41 1.23 -22.48
N LEU A 283 6.39 0.36 -22.47
CA LEU A 283 6.40 -0.92 -21.76
C LEU A 283 7.45 -1.88 -22.34
N THR A 284 7.60 -1.94 -23.67
CA THR A 284 8.66 -2.75 -24.30
C THR A 284 10.06 -2.27 -23.93
N LYS A 285 10.25 -0.94 -23.82
CA LYS A 285 11.53 -0.32 -23.48
C LYS A 285 11.89 -0.43 -21.99
N THR A 286 10.91 -0.32 -21.11
CA THR A 286 11.14 -0.18 -19.65
C THR A 286 10.86 -1.44 -18.84
N LEU A 287 10.04 -2.37 -19.36
CA LEU A 287 9.72 -3.66 -18.74
C LEU A 287 10.08 -4.86 -19.65
N PRO A 288 11.29 -4.91 -20.26
CA PRO A 288 11.71 -6.02 -21.11
C PRO A 288 11.89 -7.31 -20.31
N LEU A 289 11.78 -8.46 -20.97
CA LEU A 289 11.91 -9.78 -20.35
C LEU A 289 13.24 -9.95 -19.62
N THR A 290 14.34 -9.55 -20.27
CA THR A 290 15.70 -9.63 -19.76
C THR A 290 16.11 -8.30 -19.12
N THR A 291 16.53 -8.34 -17.85
CA THR A 291 17.01 -7.18 -17.09
C THR A 291 18.30 -7.54 -16.34
N SER A 292 19.15 -6.54 -16.09
CA SER A 292 20.37 -6.65 -15.29
C SER A 292 20.09 -7.16 -13.87
N GLU A 293 18.98 -6.69 -13.31
CA GLU A 293 18.45 -6.97 -11.99
C GLU A 293 18.09 -8.46 -11.88
N TRP A 294 17.33 -8.98 -12.85
CA TRP A 294 16.98 -10.40 -12.90
C TRP A 294 18.18 -11.30 -13.19
N ALA A 295 19.05 -10.91 -14.12
CA ALA A 295 20.26 -11.69 -14.44
C ALA A 295 21.18 -11.82 -13.21
N THR A 296 21.35 -10.72 -12.45
CA THR A 296 22.14 -10.71 -11.21
C THR A 296 21.44 -11.50 -10.09
N TRP A 297 20.11 -11.36 -9.94
CA TRP A 297 19.37 -12.04 -8.88
C TRP A 297 19.28 -13.55 -9.11
N SER A 298 18.80 -13.98 -10.28
CA SER A 298 18.58 -15.40 -10.59
C SER A 298 19.86 -16.24 -10.58
N ALA A 299 21.01 -15.65 -10.95
CA ALA A 299 22.32 -16.31 -10.85
C ALA A 299 22.84 -16.46 -9.41
N ALA A 300 22.37 -15.64 -8.47
CA ALA A 300 22.78 -15.64 -7.06
C ALA A 300 21.72 -16.23 -6.11
N MET A 301 20.53 -16.58 -6.63
CA MET A 301 19.37 -17.02 -5.85
C MET A 301 19.61 -18.36 -5.14
N GLN A 302 19.21 -18.44 -3.86
CA GLN A 302 19.34 -19.64 -3.01
C GLN A 302 18.11 -19.79 -2.10
N SER A 303 17.79 -21.02 -1.69
CA SER A 303 16.79 -21.28 -0.66
C SER A 303 17.18 -20.62 0.68
N PRO A 304 16.41 -19.65 1.18
CA PRO A 304 16.88 -18.71 2.20
C PRO A 304 16.97 -19.34 3.60
N LYS A 305 18.02 -19.02 4.35
CA LYS A 305 18.28 -19.62 5.67
C LYS A 305 17.65 -18.78 6.78
N LEU A 306 16.33 -18.85 6.90
CA LEU A 306 15.52 -17.99 7.79
C LEU A 306 15.30 -18.54 9.21
N ALA A 307 15.61 -19.82 9.46
CA ALA A 307 15.38 -20.44 10.77
C ALA A 307 16.09 -19.72 11.93
N GLY A 308 15.42 -19.57 13.07
CA GLY A 308 15.91 -18.87 14.27
C GLY A 308 14.89 -17.92 14.89
N ARG A 309 15.34 -17.13 15.87
CA ARG A 309 14.54 -16.06 16.52
C ARG A 309 14.65 -14.76 15.72
N TRP A 310 13.54 -14.04 15.60
CA TRP A 310 13.45 -12.71 15.01
C TRP A 310 12.63 -11.79 15.92
N ALA A 311 13.04 -10.53 16.02
CA ALA A 311 12.25 -9.46 16.60
C ALA A 311 11.06 -9.12 15.69
N ILE A 312 9.94 -8.72 16.27
CA ILE A 312 8.83 -8.07 15.59
C ILE A 312 8.85 -6.61 16.03
N VAL A 313 9.00 -5.70 15.07
CA VAL A 313 8.88 -4.25 15.24
C VAL A 313 7.86 -3.77 14.22
N GLY A 314 6.70 -3.30 14.67
CA GLY A 314 5.62 -2.96 13.74
C GLY A 314 4.63 -1.94 14.29
N SER A 315 3.59 -1.66 13.50
CA SER A 315 2.48 -0.76 13.87
C SER A 315 1.15 -1.28 13.33
N ALA A 316 0.10 -1.18 14.13
CA ALA A 316 -1.28 -1.44 13.74
C ALA A 316 -2.09 -0.15 13.82
N VAL A 317 -2.69 0.28 12.71
CA VAL A 317 -3.46 1.53 12.63
C VAL A 317 -4.53 1.56 13.74
N GLY A 318 -4.68 2.69 14.44
CA GLY A 318 -5.61 2.85 15.56
C GLY A 318 -5.13 2.24 16.88
N LYS A 319 -4.40 1.12 16.86
CA LYS A 319 -3.81 0.50 18.07
C LYS A 319 -2.47 1.12 18.46
N GLY A 320 -1.62 1.43 17.49
CA GLY A 320 -0.25 1.92 17.64
C GLY A 320 0.81 0.83 17.46
N ALA A 321 2.01 1.07 17.99
CA ALA A 321 3.15 0.18 17.86
C ALA A 321 2.89 -1.23 18.44
N VAL A 322 3.46 -2.24 17.79
CA VAL A 322 3.49 -3.63 18.27
C VAL A 322 4.91 -4.16 18.33
N TYR A 323 5.25 -4.84 19.41
CA TYR A 323 6.59 -5.37 19.68
C TYR A 323 6.54 -6.83 20.12
N GLY A 324 7.51 -7.64 19.72
CA GLY A 324 7.48 -9.06 20.05
C GLY A 324 8.59 -9.88 19.40
N THR A 325 8.38 -11.18 19.28
CA THR A 325 9.28 -12.09 18.56
C THR A 325 8.53 -13.14 17.76
N VAL A 326 9.12 -13.58 16.66
CA VAL A 326 8.73 -14.80 15.93
C VAL A 326 9.89 -15.80 15.92
N VAL A 327 9.60 -17.06 16.21
CA VAL A 327 10.49 -18.19 15.99
C VAL A 327 10.14 -18.79 14.64
N ILE A 328 11.11 -18.82 13.72
CA ILE A 328 10.98 -19.44 12.41
C ILE A 328 11.69 -20.80 12.46
N ALA A 329 10.99 -21.85 12.06
CA ALA A 329 11.57 -23.18 11.79
C ALA A 329 11.42 -23.51 10.30
N ALA A 330 12.44 -24.14 9.71
CA ALA A 330 12.40 -24.59 8.32
C ALA A 330 11.87 -26.03 8.23
N ASP A 331 11.15 -26.35 7.16
CA ASP A 331 10.74 -27.71 6.83
C ASP A 331 11.93 -28.51 6.25
N PRO A 332 12.40 -29.60 6.90
CA PRO A 332 13.51 -30.39 6.39
C PRO A 332 13.25 -31.05 5.03
N GLY A 333 11.97 -31.26 4.67
CA GLY A 333 11.56 -31.83 3.38
C GLY A 333 11.32 -30.80 2.28
N ALA A 334 11.26 -29.50 2.62
CA ALA A 334 10.97 -28.42 1.68
C ALA A 334 11.69 -27.12 2.09
N PRO A 335 12.89 -26.84 1.57
CA PRO A 335 13.81 -25.84 2.13
C PRO A 335 13.36 -24.37 2.02
N ASP A 336 12.28 -24.09 1.28
CA ASP A 336 11.64 -22.77 1.18
C ASP A 336 10.34 -22.67 1.98
N ASN A 337 9.91 -23.75 2.65
CA ASN A 337 8.75 -23.78 3.53
C ASN A 337 9.18 -23.60 4.99
N PHE A 338 8.34 -22.90 5.76
CA PHE A 338 8.60 -22.56 7.15
C PHE A 338 7.35 -22.71 8.01
N THR A 339 7.54 -22.96 9.30
CA THR A 339 6.53 -22.76 10.34
C THR A 339 6.95 -21.60 11.25
N THR A 340 5.95 -20.93 11.81
CA THR A 340 6.14 -19.78 12.72
C THR A 340 5.45 -20.02 14.05
N ASP A 341 6.13 -19.63 15.14
CA ASP A 341 5.52 -19.34 16.45
C ASP A 341 5.76 -17.86 16.75
N THR A 342 4.69 -17.09 16.83
CA THR A 342 4.67 -15.62 16.88
C THR A 342 4.03 -15.18 18.19
N ARG A 343 4.71 -14.29 18.93
CA ARG A 343 4.15 -13.59 20.08
C ARG A 343 4.48 -12.10 20.02
N TYR A 344 3.47 -11.24 20.08
CA TYR A 344 3.65 -9.79 20.15
C TYR A 344 2.66 -9.12 21.10
N THR A 345 2.99 -7.89 21.49
CA THR A 345 2.23 -7.05 22.41
C THR A 345 1.95 -5.69 21.76
N VAL A 346 0.72 -5.22 21.86
CA VAL A 346 0.36 -3.83 21.51
C VAL A 346 0.91 -2.91 22.60
N ALA A 347 1.90 -2.10 22.25
CA ALA A 347 2.78 -1.43 23.21
C ALA A 347 2.02 -0.53 24.20
N ARG A 348 1.01 0.20 23.71
CA ARG A 348 0.20 1.16 24.46
C ARG A 348 -0.84 0.51 25.39
N THR A 349 -1.32 -0.70 25.10
CA THR A 349 -2.43 -1.34 25.85
C THR A 349 -1.99 -2.58 26.64
N GLY A 350 -0.85 -3.18 26.31
CA GLY A 350 -0.42 -4.47 26.88
C GLY A 350 -1.14 -5.69 26.31
N GLU A 351 -2.05 -5.50 25.34
CA GLU A 351 -2.75 -6.59 24.64
C GLU A 351 -1.73 -7.52 23.98
N THR A 352 -1.61 -8.75 24.48
CA THR A 352 -0.67 -9.76 23.97
C THR A 352 -1.40 -10.73 23.04
N VAL A 353 -0.83 -10.98 21.87
CA VAL A 353 -1.31 -11.95 20.88
C VAL A 353 -0.25 -13.04 20.69
N THR A 354 -0.70 -14.29 20.68
CA THR A 354 0.09 -15.46 20.21
C THR A 354 -0.53 -16.02 18.92
N ARG A 355 0.30 -16.62 18.07
CA ARG A 355 -0.10 -17.15 16.76
C ARG A 355 0.89 -18.20 16.28
N THR A 356 0.41 -19.35 15.83
CA THR A 356 1.20 -20.25 14.99
C THR A 356 0.86 -20.03 13.51
N GLY A 357 1.80 -20.36 12.62
CA GLY A 357 1.60 -20.17 11.18
C GLY A 357 2.49 -21.06 10.31
N LYS A 358 2.26 -20.94 9.00
CA LYS A 358 3.05 -21.58 7.94
C LYS A 358 3.33 -20.57 6.83
N ALA A 359 4.51 -20.66 6.21
CA ALA A 359 4.89 -19.80 5.10
C ALA A 359 5.69 -20.55 4.03
N ILE A 360 5.76 -19.94 2.86
CA ILE A 360 6.60 -20.32 1.73
C ILE A 360 7.33 -19.09 1.20
N VAL A 361 8.57 -19.24 0.74
CA VAL A 361 9.30 -18.18 0.03
C VAL A 361 9.36 -18.48 -1.46
N TYR A 362 8.86 -17.55 -2.27
CA TYR A 362 9.04 -17.57 -3.73
C TYR A 362 10.27 -16.76 -4.13
N THR A 363 10.94 -17.16 -5.21
CA THR A 363 12.00 -16.37 -5.86
C THR A 363 13.19 -16.03 -4.93
N GLY A 364 13.36 -16.79 -3.84
CA GLY A 364 14.40 -16.58 -2.81
C GLY A 364 14.16 -15.42 -1.82
N TYR A 365 13.12 -14.59 -1.99
CA TYR A 365 12.86 -13.45 -1.07
C TYR A 365 11.39 -13.13 -0.77
N GLN A 366 10.44 -13.60 -1.57
CA GLN A 366 9.02 -13.23 -1.43
C GLN A 366 8.33 -14.18 -0.45
N TRP A 367 8.36 -13.84 0.83
CA TRP A 367 7.68 -14.60 1.89
C TRP A 367 6.17 -14.39 1.80
N ARG A 368 5.43 -15.49 1.76
CA ARG A 368 3.97 -15.54 1.81
C ARG A 368 3.54 -16.53 2.89
N GLY A 369 3.01 -16.00 3.99
CA GLY A 369 2.62 -16.75 5.17
C GLY A 369 1.13 -16.68 5.47
N ARG A 370 0.69 -17.59 6.36
CA ARG A 370 -0.68 -17.66 6.88
C ARG A 370 -0.66 -18.21 8.31
N GLY A 371 -1.32 -17.52 9.25
CA GLY A 371 -1.28 -17.92 10.67
C GLY A 371 -2.48 -17.47 11.51
N GLY A 372 -2.75 -18.22 12.57
CA GLY A 372 -3.97 -18.16 13.40
C GLY A 372 -4.95 -19.28 13.07
N ASP A 373 -6.06 -19.33 13.81
CA ASP A 373 -7.03 -20.44 13.74
C ASP A 373 -8.13 -20.23 12.68
N ALA A 374 -9.38 -19.99 13.11
CA ALA A 374 -10.56 -20.02 12.23
C ALA A 374 -10.61 -18.90 11.16
N GLN A 375 -9.99 -17.75 11.43
CA GLN A 375 -9.82 -16.65 10.47
C GLN A 375 -8.34 -16.23 10.44
N PRO A 376 -7.49 -17.03 9.77
CA PRO A 376 -6.05 -16.84 9.81
C PRO A 376 -5.63 -15.65 8.93
N TRP A 377 -4.76 -14.81 9.48
CA TRP A 377 -4.20 -13.66 8.79
C TRP A 377 -3.25 -14.12 7.68
N ARG A 378 -3.06 -13.26 6.67
CA ARG A 378 -2.01 -13.40 5.66
C ARG A 378 -0.77 -12.63 6.10
N GLU A 379 0.39 -13.12 5.71
CA GLU A 379 1.68 -12.47 5.89
C GLU A 379 2.30 -12.25 4.51
N VAL A 380 2.59 -11.01 4.15
CA VAL A 380 3.29 -10.66 2.92
C VAL A 380 4.54 -9.90 3.33
N LEU A 381 5.69 -10.56 3.24
CA LEU A 381 6.98 -10.00 3.63
C LEU A 381 8.00 -10.20 2.50
N PHE A 382 9.03 -9.36 2.51
CA PHE A 382 10.17 -9.40 1.60
C PHE A 382 11.44 -9.58 2.44
N VAL A 383 12.22 -10.60 2.12
CA VAL A 383 13.49 -10.91 2.77
C VAL A 383 14.59 -10.08 2.12
N GLU A 384 15.35 -9.33 2.91
CA GLU A 384 16.52 -8.61 2.38
C GLU A 384 17.71 -9.55 2.14
N ARG A 385 18.63 -9.12 1.26
CA ARG A 385 19.77 -9.95 0.79
C ARG A 385 20.73 -10.42 1.90
N ASP A 386 20.60 -9.86 3.11
CA ASP A 386 21.41 -10.21 4.29
C ASP A 386 20.85 -11.39 5.12
N TRP A 387 19.61 -11.82 4.86
CA TRP A 387 18.85 -12.77 5.69
C TRP A 387 18.83 -12.42 7.20
N ARG A 388 18.91 -11.12 7.51
CA ARG A 388 18.80 -10.53 8.84
C ARG A 388 17.64 -9.52 8.95
N ASN A 389 17.16 -8.99 7.83
CA ASN A 389 15.98 -8.12 7.78
C ASN A 389 14.88 -8.76 6.91
N MET A 390 13.62 -8.63 7.35
CA MET A 390 12.43 -8.80 6.51
C MET A 390 11.49 -7.62 6.76
N TRP A 391 10.69 -7.23 5.77
CA TRP A 391 9.71 -6.15 5.92
C TRP A 391 8.45 -6.43 5.10
N GLY A 392 7.31 -5.86 5.52
CA GLY A 392 6.07 -5.87 4.77
C GLY A 392 4.84 -5.71 5.66
N ARG A 393 3.79 -6.49 5.40
CA ARG A 393 2.48 -6.36 6.05
C ARG A 393 1.84 -7.70 6.40
N TRP A 394 1.21 -7.76 7.57
CA TRP A 394 0.27 -8.83 7.96
C TRP A 394 -1.15 -8.27 7.94
N TYR A 395 -2.15 -9.01 7.45
CA TYR A 395 -3.53 -8.51 7.35
C TYR A 395 -4.58 -9.62 7.47
N THR A 396 -5.80 -9.25 7.89
CA THR A 396 -6.96 -10.14 7.88
C THR A 396 -7.43 -10.37 6.44
N GLY A 397 -7.16 -11.54 5.86
CA GLY A 397 -7.40 -11.86 4.43
C GLY A 397 -8.87 -11.99 3.98
N SER A 398 -9.79 -11.27 4.63
CA SER A 398 -11.20 -11.05 4.27
C SER A 398 -11.64 -9.59 4.50
N TYR A 399 -10.74 -8.78 5.09
CA TYR A 399 -10.84 -7.36 5.44
C TYR A 399 -9.42 -6.80 5.34
N ASP A 400 -8.89 -6.73 4.11
CA ASP A 400 -7.48 -6.45 3.82
C ASP A 400 -7.04 -5.07 4.35
N GLU A 401 -7.98 -4.17 4.68
CA GLU A 401 -7.73 -2.90 5.37
C GLU A 401 -7.16 -3.06 6.78
N THR A 402 -7.54 -4.13 7.51
CA THR A 402 -7.08 -4.37 8.88
C THR A 402 -5.80 -5.20 8.90
N GLY A 403 -4.75 -4.65 9.51
CA GLY A 403 -3.44 -5.27 9.52
C GLY A 403 -2.40 -4.60 10.41
N ILE A 404 -1.18 -5.13 10.33
CA ILE A 404 0.02 -4.67 11.00
C ILE A 404 1.10 -4.49 9.93
N ASP A 405 1.74 -3.32 9.91
CA ASP A 405 2.99 -3.12 9.18
C ASP A 405 4.15 -3.67 10.01
N VAL A 406 4.96 -4.55 9.43
CA VAL A 406 5.92 -5.39 10.16
C VAL A 406 7.31 -5.27 9.56
N LYS A 407 8.29 -4.96 10.41
CA LYS A 407 9.69 -5.29 10.20
C LYS A 407 10.08 -6.47 11.11
N LEU A 408 10.74 -7.47 10.53
CA LEU A 408 11.42 -8.51 11.30
C LEU A 408 12.94 -8.28 11.27
N VAL A 409 13.60 -8.47 12.41
CA VAL A 409 15.06 -8.38 12.53
C VAL A 409 15.60 -9.63 13.22
N ARG A 410 16.53 -10.36 12.60
CA ARG A 410 17.10 -11.59 13.13
C ARG A 410 17.82 -11.31 14.46
N LEU A 411 17.46 -12.06 15.50
CA LEU A 411 18.02 -11.92 16.85
C LEU A 411 19.27 -12.79 17.04
N GLY A 412 20.24 -12.25 17.78
CA GLY A 412 21.39 -12.96 18.32
C GLY A 412 21.27 -13.19 19.84
N SER A 413 22.41 -13.26 20.50
CA SER A 413 22.58 -13.25 21.96
C SER A 413 22.41 -11.86 22.58
N GLU A 414 22.79 -10.81 21.85
CA GLU A 414 22.91 -9.45 22.41
C GLU A 414 21.56 -8.83 22.81
N PRO A 415 21.53 -7.93 23.81
CA PRO A 415 20.33 -7.17 24.17
C PRO A 415 19.89 -6.25 23.03
N MET A 416 18.62 -6.33 22.63
CA MET A 416 18.01 -5.47 21.62
C MET A 416 16.76 -4.81 22.18
N ILE A 417 16.68 -3.48 22.07
CA ILE A 417 15.48 -2.69 22.37
C ILE A 417 14.62 -2.60 21.10
N PHE A 418 13.30 -2.79 21.22
CA PHE A 418 12.33 -2.70 20.13
C PHE A 418 11.57 -1.36 20.14
N GLY A 419 11.37 -0.79 21.33
CA GLY A 419 10.66 0.47 21.55
C GLY A 419 10.03 0.53 22.95
N ALA A 420 9.09 1.45 23.15
CA ALA A 420 8.46 1.72 24.45
C ALA A 420 6.93 1.70 24.38
N SER A 421 6.26 1.58 25.54
CA SER A 421 4.79 1.67 25.66
C SER A 421 4.21 3.06 25.35
N VAL A 422 5.06 4.09 25.35
CA VAL A 422 4.70 5.47 25.06
C VAL A 422 5.64 6.04 24.00
N THR A 423 5.06 6.81 23.08
CA THR A 423 5.76 7.60 22.06
C THR A 423 6.24 8.95 22.57
N ALA A 424 5.63 9.45 23.66
CA ALA A 424 5.90 10.77 24.21
C ALA A 424 5.80 10.80 25.74
N LEU A 425 6.58 11.68 26.37
CA LEU A 425 6.61 11.97 27.80
C LEU A 425 6.38 13.47 28.03
N LYS A 426 5.37 13.84 28.81
CA LYS A 426 5.06 15.24 29.09
C LYS A 426 5.98 15.80 30.18
N SER A 427 6.50 17.02 30.02
CA SER A 427 7.24 17.72 31.08
C SER A 427 6.38 17.95 32.33
N SER A 428 7.04 18.18 33.48
CA SER A 428 6.40 18.28 34.81
C SER A 428 5.60 17.04 35.26
N SER A 429 5.90 15.85 34.73
CA SER A 429 5.20 14.60 35.09
C SER A 429 6.00 13.76 36.11
N THR A 430 5.31 13.09 37.03
CA THR A 430 5.93 12.22 38.04
C THR A 430 5.37 10.80 38.01
N ALA A 431 6.19 9.81 38.41
CA ALA A 431 5.84 8.39 38.48
C ALA A 431 5.15 7.82 37.22
N MET A 432 5.52 8.30 36.04
CA MET A 432 4.91 7.93 34.76
C MET A 432 5.28 6.49 34.39
N PRO A 433 4.32 5.54 34.29
CA PRO A 433 4.63 4.16 33.94
C PRO A 433 5.07 4.05 32.47
N VAL A 434 6.25 3.48 32.26
CA VAL A 434 6.83 3.18 30.94
C VAL A 434 7.27 1.72 30.91
N LYS A 435 7.00 1.04 29.81
CA LYS A 435 7.60 -0.26 29.48
C LYS A 435 8.59 -0.07 28.33
N ILE A 436 9.77 -0.66 28.46
CA ILE A 436 10.73 -0.86 27.38
C ILE A 436 10.55 -2.31 26.90
N PHE A 437 10.27 -2.51 25.61
CA PHE A 437 10.13 -3.82 24.99
C PHE A 437 11.43 -4.19 24.27
N GLY A 438 11.77 -5.49 24.23
CA GLY A 438 13.01 -5.94 23.61
C GLY A 438 13.18 -7.46 23.56
N ALA A 439 14.42 -7.88 23.34
CA ALA A 439 14.86 -9.25 23.53
C ALA A 439 16.24 -9.29 24.17
N ASN A 440 16.47 -10.32 24.98
CA ASN A 440 17.71 -10.56 25.72
C ASN A 440 18.08 -9.37 26.67
N LEU A 441 17.08 -8.59 27.11
CA LEU A 441 17.29 -7.50 28.06
C LEU A 441 17.83 -8.03 29.42
N PRO A 442 18.59 -7.23 30.19
CA PRO A 442 19.02 -7.62 31.53
C PRO A 442 17.83 -7.99 32.43
N ALA A 443 17.95 -9.11 33.16
CA ALA A 443 16.90 -9.57 34.08
C ALA A 443 16.91 -8.85 35.44
N THR A 444 18.04 -8.25 35.81
CA THR A 444 18.20 -7.45 37.05
C THR A 444 18.97 -6.14 36.76
N PRO A 445 18.44 -5.26 35.88
CA PRO A 445 19.03 -3.94 35.66
C PRO A 445 18.80 -3.08 36.90
N ARG A 446 19.73 -2.16 37.13
CA ARG A 446 19.61 -1.13 38.15
C ARG A 446 19.07 0.17 37.54
N VAL A 447 18.79 1.15 38.40
CA VAL A 447 18.29 2.47 37.96
C VAL A 447 19.34 3.20 37.12
N GLU A 448 20.62 3.06 37.46
CA GLU A 448 21.74 3.61 36.69
C GLU A 448 21.99 2.92 35.32
N ASP A 449 21.45 1.71 35.10
CA ASP A 449 21.62 0.97 33.84
C ASP A 449 20.61 1.39 32.75
N VAL A 450 19.66 2.28 33.06
CA VAL A 450 18.53 2.64 32.19
C VAL A 450 18.46 4.16 31.97
N GLY A 451 18.64 4.59 30.72
CA GLY A 451 18.66 6.01 30.33
C GLY A 451 17.46 6.43 29.50
N PHE A 452 17.00 7.67 29.72
CA PHE A 452 15.97 8.38 28.94
C PHE A 452 16.43 9.78 28.49
N GLY A 453 17.74 10.04 28.53
CA GLY A 453 18.36 11.34 28.24
C GLY A 453 18.08 12.43 29.29
N GLN A 454 18.52 13.66 29.00
CA GLN A 454 18.42 14.77 29.97
C GLN A 454 16.97 15.19 30.24
N GLY A 455 16.70 15.60 31.48
CA GLY A 455 15.37 16.00 31.95
C GLY A 455 14.42 14.84 32.28
N VAL A 456 14.83 13.58 32.09
CA VAL A 456 14.05 12.38 32.47
C VAL A 456 14.87 11.52 33.42
N SER A 457 14.28 11.11 34.55
CA SER A 457 14.92 10.22 35.53
C SER A 457 14.05 9.00 35.82
N VAL A 458 14.67 7.83 35.94
CA VAL A 458 13.96 6.60 36.35
C VAL A 458 13.72 6.65 37.86
N ALA A 459 12.47 6.70 38.27
CA ALA A 459 12.05 6.76 39.68
C ALA A 459 12.20 5.40 40.36
N ARG A 460 11.79 4.33 39.68
CA ARG A 460 11.97 2.93 40.10
C ARG A 460 11.78 1.98 38.92
N ILE A 461 12.36 0.79 39.03
CA ILE A 461 12.04 -0.34 38.16
C ILE A 461 10.91 -1.14 38.85
N VAL A 462 9.84 -1.43 38.11
CA VAL A 462 8.64 -2.14 38.59
C VAL A 462 8.79 -3.65 38.37
N SER A 463 9.31 -4.05 37.21
CA SER A 463 9.73 -5.43 36.92
C SER A 463 10.69 -5.46 35.73
N ALA A 464 11.62 -6.40 35.71
CA ALA A 464 12.51 -6.62 34.57
C ALA A 464 12.47 -8.08 34.12
N ARG A 465 12.44 -8.28 32.80
CA ARG A 465 12.51 -9.58 32.14
C ARG A 465 13.23 -9.41 30.79
N PRO A 466 13.76 -10.50 30.18
CA PRO A 466 14.44 -10.41 28.90
C PRO A 466 13.59 -9.93 27.71
N ASP A 467 12.25 -9.86 27.85
CA ASP A 467 11.29 -9.39 26.86
C ASP A 467 10.74 -7.96 27.14
N GLU A 468 10.72 -7.55 28.41
CA GLU A 468 10.09 -6.30 28.87
C GLU A 468 10.70 -5.82 30.19
N ILE A 469 11.04 -4.53 30.27
CA ILE A 469 11.31 -3.83 31.54
C ILE A 469 10.21 -2.81 31.76
N ALA A 470 9.43 -2.98 32.83
CA ALA A 470 8.45 -2.01 33.30
C ALA A 470 9.07 -1.15 34.41
N LEU A 471 8.92 0.17 34.32
CA LEU A 471 9.51 1.16 35.21
C LEU A 471 8.62 2.40 35.33
N GLU A 472 8.96 3.30 36.25
CA GLU A 472 8.34 4.62 36.35
C GLU A 472 9.39 5.72 36.12
N VAL A 473 9.03 6.77 35.39
CA VAL A 473 9.90 7.94 35.16
C VAL A 473 9.33 9.23 35.75
N ASN A 474 10.21 10.14 36.13
CA ASN A 474 9.89 11.54 36.36
C ASN A 474 10.44 12.38 35.20
N VAL A 475 9.71 13.39 34.77
CA VAL A 475 10.10 14.35 33.73
C VAL A 475 10.16 15.73 34.37
N ALA A 476 11.33 16.36 34.35
CA ALA A 476 11.55 17.64 35.01
C ALA A 476 10.67 18.76 34.39
N PRO A 477 10.31 19.81 35.16
CA PRO A 477 9.53 20.93 34.62
C PRO A 477 10.25 21.72 33.52
N ASP A 478 11.58 21.76 33.60
CA ASP A 478 12.52 22.41 32.67
C ASP A 478 13.09 21.44 31.61
N ALA A 479 12.56 20.21 31.52
CA ALA A 479 13.01 19.22 30.54
C ALA A 479 12.75 19.71 29.10
N LEU A 480 13.83 20.00 28.37
CA LEU A 480 13.78 20.46 26.97
C LEU A 480 12.97 19.52 26.09
N ILE A 481 12.07 20.07 25.27
CA ILE A 481 11.30 19.29 24.30
C ILE A 481 12.21 18.66 23.22
N GLY A 482 11.71 17.64 22.54
CA GLY A 482 12.42 16.95 21.45
C GLY A 482 12.67 15.46 21.73
N PRO A 483 13.30 14.74 20.79
CA PRO A 483 13.54 13.30 20.90
C PRO A 483 14.40 12.94 22.12
N ARG A 484 14.30 11.66 22.53
CA ARG A 484 15.15 11.00 23.52
C ARG A 484 15.52 9.61 23.05
N ASP A 485 16.79 9.30 23.21
CA ASP A 485 17.31 7.95 23.12
C ASP A 485 16.94 7.19 24.40
N VAL A 486 16.53 5.92 24.25
CA VAL A 486 16.29 5.03 25.40
C VAL A 486 17.38 3.98 25.43
N SER A 487 18.06 3.85 26.57
CA SER A 487 19.14 2.88 26.76
C SER A 487 18.89 1.93 27.92
N VAL A 488 19.40 0.70 27.79
CA VAL A 488 19.34 -0.37 28.79
C VAL A 488 20.62 -1.18 28.69
N GLY A 489 21.42 -1.22 29.76
CA GLY A 489 22.53 -2.19 29.91
C GLY A 489 23.59 -2.14 28.78
N GLY A 490 23.85 -0.95 28.22
CA GLY A 490 24.80 -0.75 27.12
C GLY A 490 24.19 -0.72 25.71
N THR A 491 22.98 -1.26 25.52
CA THR A 491 22.22 -1.09 24.26
C THR A 491 21.43 0.22 24.31
N ALA A 492 21.36 0.94 23.19
CA ALA A 492 20.54 2.15 23.03
C ALA A 492 19.69 2.08 21.76
N MET A 493 18.47 2.64 21.83
CA MET A 493 17.59 2.90 20.70
C MET A 493 17.47 4.41 20.51
N PRO A 494 18.05 4.98 19.43
CA PRO A 494 17.95 6.40 19.15
C PRO A 494 16.50 6.87 18.88
N SER A 495 16.16 8.07 19.36
CA SER A 495 14.84 8.69 19.18
C SER A 495 13.64 7.78 19.49
N ALA A 496 13.73 6.97 20.54
CA ALA A 496 12.70 5.98 20.90
C ALA A 496 11.39 6.61 21.43
N LEU A 497 11.45 7.83 21.96
CA LEU A 497 10.29 8.66 22.33
C LEU A 497 10.65 10.16 22.25
N VAL A 498 9.67 11.04 22.45
CA VAL A 498 9.89 12.51 22.59
C VAL A 498 9.51 13.04 23.97
N VAL A 499 10.17 14.10 24.44
CA VAL A 499 9.69 14.95 25.53
C VAL A 499 8.94 16.15 24.95
N TYR A 500 7.84 16.56 25.56
CA TYR A 500 7.00 17.67 25.10
C TYR A 500 6.35 18.44 26.27
N ASP A 501 5.98 19.70 26.08
CA ASP A 501 5.26 20.53 27.07
C ASP A 501 3.73 20.46 26.86
N ARG A 502 3.27 20.57 25.61
CA ARG A 502 1.85 20.68 25.25
C ARG A 502 1.55 20.09 23.87
N ILE A 503 0.27 19.91 23.58
CA ILE A 503 -0.22 19.53 22.25
C ILE A 503 -0.72 20.82 21.58
N ASP A 504 -0.03 21.25 20.52
CA ASP A 504 -0.42 22.42 19.73
C ASP A 504 -1.41 22.06 18.61
N GLY A 505 -1.32 20.83 18.09
CA GLY A 505 -2.08 20.38 16.93
C GLY A 505 -2.50 18.92 16.98
N LEU A 506 -3.43 18.56 16.10
CA LEU A 506 -3.83 17.18 15.83
C LEU A 506 -3.64 16.88 14.34
N LYS A 507 -3.32 15.62 14.02
CA LYS A 507 -3.38 15.07 12.67
C LYS A 507 -4.23 13.81 12.67
N VAL A 508 -5.21 13.72 11.77
CA VAL A 508 -5.96 12.47 11.53
C VAL A 508 -5.26 11.69 10.42
N ASN A 509 -4.95 10.42 10.67
CA ASN A 509 -4.44 9.49 9.67
C ASN A 509 -5.49 8.39 9.38
N PRO A 510 -5.69 7.98 8.11
CA PRO A 510 -5.25 8.69 6.91
C PRO A 510 -5.99 10.03 6.75
N ALA A 511 -5.39 10.98 6.03
CA ALA A 511 -6.01 12.30 5.80
C ALA A 511 -7.19 12.25 4.81
N ALA A 512 -7.20 11.24 3.94
CA ALA A 512 -8.34 10.84 3.13
C ALA A 512 -8.48 9.31 3.22
N GLY A 513 -9.67 8.81 3.54
CA GLY A 513 -9.98 7.39 3.69
C GLY A 513 -11.08 6.92 2.73
N MET A 514 -11.19 5.60 2.55
CA MET A 514 -12.25 5.00 1.75
C MET A 514 -12.89 3.81 2.50
N ALA A 515 -14.22 3.82 2.58
CA ALA A 515 -15.01 2.69 3.06
C ALA A 515 -16.01 2.25 1.98
N ARG A 516 -16.56 1.04 2.11
CA ARG A 516 -17.59 0.52 1.17
C ARG A 516 -18.75 -0.11 1.89
N VAL A 517 -19.96 0.29 1.49
CA VAL A 517 -21.21 -0.33 1.97
C VAL A 517 -21.20 -1.83 1.69
N GLY A 518 -21.85 -2.59 2.58
CA GLY A 518 -21.83 -4.04 2.56
C GLY A 518 -22.62 -4.64 3.72
N GLY A 519 -22.65 -5.98 3.80
CA GLY A 519 -23.33 -6.76 4.83
C GLY A 519 -24.67 -7.34 4.41
N ASN A 520 -25.22 -6.97 3.25
CA ASN A 520 -26.43 -7.56 2.68
C ASN A 520 -26.10 -8.57 1.56
N VAL A 521 -25.31 -8.16 0.56
CA VAL A 521 -24.90 -9.04 -0.57
C VAL A 521 -23.37 -9.15 -0.68
N PHE A 522 -22.65 -8.07 -0.40
CA PHE A 522 -21.19 -8.00 -0.47
C PHE A 522 -20.57 -7.75 0.91
N PRO A 523 -19.31 -8.13 1.18
CA PRO A 523 -18.64 -7.73 2.42
C PRO A 523 -18.53 -6.20 2.53
N LYS A 524 -18.57 -5.68 3.76
CA LYS A 524 -18.20 -4.28 4.05
C LYS A 524 -16.69 -4.11 3.82
N GLN A 525 -16.28 -2.89 3.47
CA GLN A 525 -14.89 -2.45 3.61
C GLN A 525 -14.87 -1.34 4.66
N LEU A 526 -14.17 -1.56 5.77
CA LEU A 526 -14.05 -0.64 6.89
C LEU A 526 -13.00 0.45 6.60
N GLN A 527 -12.94 1.48 7.44
CA GLN A 527 -11.82 2.41 7.48
C GLN A 527 -11.47 2.72 8.93
N GLN A 528 -10.27 2.31 9.36
CA GLN A 528 -9.70 2.74 10.65
C GLN A 528 -9.06 4.12 10.48
N PHE A 529 -9.30 5.00 11.46
CA PHE A 529 -8.60 6.27 11.63
C PHE A 529 -7.85 6.30 12.96
N GLU A 530 -6.87 7.19 13.07
CA GLU A 530 -6.16 7.48 14.32
C GLU A 530 -5.86 8.98 14.41
N ALA A 531 -5.84 9.51 15.63
CA ALA A 531 -5.54 10.92 15.91
C ALA A 531 -4.16 11.01 16.57
N VAL A 532 -3.23 11.67 15.88
CA VAL A 532 -1.85 11.89 16.34
C VAL A 532 -1.73 13.30 16.91
N GLY A 533 -1.14 13.41 18.10
CA GLY A 533 -0.80 14.70 18.70
C GLY A 533 0.46 15.30 18.08
N ILE A 534 0.45 16.60 17.85
CA ILE A 534 1.59 17.38 17.34
C ILE A 534 1.94 18.49 18.34
N ASN A 535 3.24 18.72 18.53
CA ASN A 535 3.80 19.88 19.23
C ASN A 535 4.66 20.67 18.22
N ASN A 536 4.54 21.99 18.18
CA ASN A 536 5.11 22.84 17.11
C ASN A 536 6.63 23.10 17.26
N GLY A 537 7.37 22.15 17.81
CA GLY A 537 8.83 22.24 17.96
C GLY A 537 9.31 23.42 18.81
N LEU A 538 10.57 23.82 18.56
CA LEU A 538 11.24 24.94 19.22
C LEU A 538 10.94 26.28 18.52
N ASP A 539 10.60 26.25 17.23
CA ASP A 539 10.29 27.42 16.41
C ASP A 539 8.84 27.92 16.59
N GLY A 540 7.96 27.07 17.13
CA GLY A 540 6.59 27.36 17.55
C GLY A 540 5.53 27.35 16.43
N LYS A 541 5.92 27.09 15.18
CA LYS A 541 5.02 27.09 14.01
C LYS A 541 4.67 25.66 13.61
N SER A 542 3.41 25.41 13.27
CA SER A 542 2.99 24.09 12.79
C SER A 542 3.39 23.87 11.34
N GLY A 543 3.79 22.64 11.00
CA GLY A 543 4.17 22.23 9.65
C GLY A 543 5.65 22.46 9.31
N THR A 544 6.50 22.69 10.31
CA THR A 544 7.96 22.83 10.16
C THR A 544 8.69 21.49 10.28
N ALA A 545 10.02 21.51 10.17
CA ALA A 545 10.85 20.31 10.29
C ALA A 545 11.13 19.90 11.76
N ASP A 546 10.78 20.74 12.74
CA ASP A 546 10.93 20.50 14.17
C ASP A 546 9.60 20.15 14.88
N ASP A 547 8.49 20.06 14.14
CA ASP A 547 7.21 19.48 14.60
C ASP A 547 7.43 18.09 15.24
N LEU A 548 7.07 17.94 16.52
CA LEU A 548 7.23 16.69 17.25
C LEU A 548 5.96 15.85 17.15
N ASN A 549 6.08 14.66 16.56
CA ASN A 549 5.03 13.64 16.55
C ASN A 549 4.93 12.98 17.94
N LEU A 550 3.82 13.20 18.64
CA LEU A 550 3.58 12.69 20.00
C LEU A 550 2.97 11.27 20.00
N GLY A 551 2.60 10.73 18.84
CA GLY A 551 1.88 9.47 18.66
C GLY A 551 0.36 9.57 18.91
N ILE A 552 -0.30 8.42 18.99
CA ILE A 552 -1.77 8.33 19.02
C ILE A 552 -2.34 8.77 20.37
N VAL A 553 -3.06 9.89 20.37
CA VAL A 553 -3.71 10.49 21.55
C VAL A 553 -5.20 10.14 21.62
N SER A 554 -5.75 10.12 22.83
CA SER A 554 -7.19 9.93 23.03
C SER A 554 -7.97 11.19 22.65
N VAL A 555 -8.91 11.05 21.72
CA VAL A 555 -9.80 12.11 21.25
C VAL A 555 -11.26 11.64 21.29
N LYS A 556 -12.19 12.58 21.27
CA LYS A 556 -13.57 12.33 20.89
C LYS A 556 -13.65 12.25 19.37
N TRP A 557 -14.33 11.24 18.85
CA TRP A 557 -14.56 11.04 17.41
C TRP A 557 -15.99 11.39 17.03
N SER A 558 -16.19 12.05 15.88
CA SER A 558 -17.51 12.29 15.30
C SER A 558 -17.46 12.40 13.78
N LEU A 559 -18.63 12.38 13.14
CA LEU A 559 -18.81 12.68 11.72
C LEU A 559 -19.44 14.07 11.56
N GLU A 560 -19.09 14.76 10.48
CA GLU A 560 -19.77 15.97 9.99
C GLU A 560 -20.01 15.85 8.47
N GLU A 561 -21.07 16.50 7.97
CA GLU A 561 -21.41 16.49 6.53
C GLU A 561 -20.28 17.10 5.69
N TYR A 562 -19.93 16.46 4.58
CA TYR A 562 -19.09 17.06 3.55
C TYR A 562 -20.01 17.70 2.49
N PRO A 563 -19.90 19.00 2.17
CA PRO A 563 -20.84 19.70 1.30
C PRO A 563 -20.58 19.42 -0.20
N ALA A 564 -20.66 18.15 -0.62
CA ALA A 564 -20.52 17.73 -2.02
C ALA A 564 -21.83 17.88 -2.80
N THR A 565 -22.95 17.45 -2.22
CA THR A 565 -24.31 17.66 -2.76
C THR A 565 -25.18 18.30 -1.68
N PHE A 566 -26.27 18.96 -2.09
CA PHE A 566 -27.18 19.62 -1.16
C PHE A 566 -28.38 18.71 -0.83
N GLY A 567 -28.66 18.47 0.44
CA GLY A 567 -29.84 17.71 0.89
C GLY A 567 -29.76 16.20 0.61
N ASP A 568 -28.56 15.63 0.71
CA ASP A 568 -28.28 14.20 0.72
C ASP A 568 -28.21 13.61 2.15
N ASP A 569 -27.81 14.42 3.13
CA ASP A 569 -27.73 14.10 4.57
C ASP A 569 -26.86 12.86 4.84
N ASP A 570 -25.66 12.82 4.24
CA ASP A 570 -24.80 11.63 4.19
C ASP A 570 -24.48 11.06 5.58
N VAL A 571 -24.23 11.89 6.61
CA VAL A 571 -23.94 11.41 7.98
C VAL A 571 -25.09 10.58 8.56
N GLN A 572 -26.34 10.79 8.14
CA GLN A 572 -27.49 9.99 8.59
C GLN A 572 -27.52 8.58 7.97
N PHE A 573 -26.78 8.35 6.88
CA PHE A 573 -26.91 7.15 6.05
C PHE A 573 -25.62 6.35 5.87
N VAL A 574 -24.44 6.97 5.79
CA VAL A 574 -23.22 6.28 5.33
C VAL A 574 -22.70 5.19 6.26
N GLY A 575 -22.89 5.32 7.57
CA GLY A 575 -22.40 4.35 8.56
C GLY A 575 -22.25 4.92 9.97
N THR A 576 -21.39 4.31 10.78
CA THR A 576 -21.08 4.74 12.15
C THR A 576 -19.56 4.83 12.37
N LEU A 577 -19.14 5.78 13.20
CA LEU A 577 -17.76 5.93 13.67
C LEU A 577 -17.71 5.66 15.17
N ASP A 578 -16.88 4.72 15.61
CA ASP A 578 -16.69 4.44 17.04
C ASP A 578 -15.66 5.37 17.69
N GLN A 579 -15.54 5.32 19.02
CA GLN A 579 -14.58 6.15 19.76
C GLN A 579 -13.13 5.60 19.75
N ASN A 580 -12.88 4.50 19.03
CA ASN A 580 -11.53 4.05 18.67
C ASN A 580 -11.09 4.60 17.30
N GLY A 581 -11.96 5.32 16.58
CA GLY A 581 -11.71 5.81 15.22
C GLY A 581 -12.05 4.81 14.11
N LEU A 582 -12.73 3.69 14.41
CA LEU A 582 -13.12 2.71 13.40
C LEU A 582 -14.45 3.12 12.76
N PHE A 583 -14.43 3.43 11.47
CA PHE A 583 -15.63 3.64 10.67
C PHE A 583 -16.15 2.31 10.12
N THR A 584 -17.42 2.02 10.41
CA THR A 584 -18.19 0.89 9.87
C THR A 584 -19.29 1.41 8.94
N PRO A 585 -19.23 1.13 7.63
CA PRO A 585 -20.23 1.60 6.68
C PRO A 585 -21.57 0.87 6.84
N SER A 586 -22.63 1.47 6.30
CA SER A 586 -23.99 0.93 6.26
C SER A 586 -24.18 -0.28 5.32
N GLY A 587 -25.40 -0.80 5.26
CA GLY A 587 -25.80 -1.89 4.34
C GLY A 587 -25.73 -1.48 2.86
N ASP A 588 -25.39 -2.43 1.99
CA ASP A 588 -25.38 -2.23 0.54
C ASP A 588 -26.78 -2.32 -0.11
N GLY A 589 -26.93 -1.68 -1.26
CA GLY A 589 -28.16 -1.62 -2.04
C GLY A 589 -29.00 -0.34 -1.85
N PRO A 590 -30.10 -0.20 -2.60
CA PRO A 590 -30.97 0.98 -2.56
C PRO A 590 -31.62 1.18 -1.18
N ASN A 591 -31.57 2.40 -0.64
CA ASN A 591 -32.23 2.75 0.62
C ASN A 591 -33.47 3.62 0.38
N PRO A 592 -34.70 3.11 0.62
CA PRO A 592 -35.94 3.88 0.47
C PRO A 592 -36.08 5.11 1.38
N LYS A 593 -35.20 5.29 2.38
CA LYS A 593 -35.15 6.51 3.21
C LYS A 593 -34.37 7.65 2.56
N ARG A 594 -33.60 7.39 1.48
CA ARG A 594 -32.84 8.41 0.76
C ARG A 594 -33.60 8.90 -0.47
N THR A 595 -33.47 10.19 -0.78
CA THR A 595 -34.01 10.83 -1.97
C THR A 595 -33.68 10.03 -3.24
N GLY A 596 -34.70 9.52 -3.93
CA GLY A 596 -34.54 8.73 -5.15
C GLY A 596 -34.06 7.29 -4.95
N ASN A 597 -34.22 6.70 -3.75
CA ASN A 597 -33.75 5.35 -3.39
C ASN A 597 -32.23 5.15 -3.54
N ARG A 598 -31.42 6.21 -3.32
CA ARG A 598 -29.95 6.14 -3.38
C ARG A 598 -29.38 5.08 -2.43
N ASN A 599 -28.21 4.56 -2.75
CA ASN A 599 -27.43 3.72 -1.84
C ASN A 599 -26.96 4.53 -0.61
N ASN A 600 -26.50 3.83 0.43
CA ASN A 600 -25.90 4.42 1.63
C ASN A 600 -24.45 4.92 1.41
N VAL A 601 -24.19 5.52 0.25
CA VAL A 601 -22.89 6.04 -0.19
C VAL A 601 -22.86 7.56 -0.09
N GLY A 602 -21.69 8.15 0.16
CA GLY A 602 -21.57 9.56 0.46
C GLY A 602 -20.16 10.00 0.84
N ASP A 603 -20.01 11.31 1.06
CA ASP A 603 -18.78 11.96 1.49
C ASP A 603 -19.00 12.57 2.89
N VAL A 604 -18.07 12.32 3.83
CA VAL A 604 -18.15 12.89 5.19
C VAL A 604 -16.79 13.35 5.70
N TRP A 605 -16.81 14.29 6.64
CA TRP A 605 -15.65 14.62 7.46
C TRP A 605 -15.60 13.72 8.69
N VAL A 606 -14.50 12.98 8.84
CA VAL A 606 -14.14 12.30 10.08
C VAL A 606 -13.41 13.29 10.97
N VAL A 607 -13.97 13.58 12.14
CA VAL A 607 -13.50 14.62 13.07
C VAL A 607 -12.84 13.97 14.28
N ALA A 608 -11.62 14.44 14.59
CA ALA A 608 -10.96 14.23 15.88
C ALA A 608 -11.04 15.51 16.72
N GLU A 609 -11.45 15.40 17.97
CA GLU A 609 -11.59 16.51 18.92
C GLU A 609 -10.86 16.19 20.24
N LEU A 610 -9.79 16.93 20.54
CA LEU A 610 -9.06 16.82 21.80
C LEU A 610 -9.64 17.82 22.81
N ALA A 611 -10.13 17.29 23.93
CA ALA A 611 -10.66 18.11 25.02
C ALA A 611 -9.53 18.95 25.67
N PRO A 612 -9.81 20.19 26.14
CA PRO A 612 -8.78 21.05 26.70
C PRO A 612 -8.08 20.42 27.92
N GLY A 613 -6.75 20.35 27.88
CA GLY A 613 -5.93 19.68 28.91
C GLY A 613 -5.76 18.16 28.72
N GLY A 614 -6.49 17.53 27.79
CA GLY A 614 -6.29 16.14 27.41
C GLY A 614 -4.94 15.88 26.73
N GLY A 615 -4.43 14.65 26.82
CA GLY A 615 -3.18 14.29 26.14
C GLY A 615 -2.50 12.97 26.50
N GLY A 616 -3.00 12.22 27.49
CA GLY A 616 -2.42 10.91 27.84
C GLY A 616 -3.27 10.10 28.83
N ALA A 617 -3.09 8.78 28.82
CA ALA A 617 -3.90 7.85 29.62
C ALA A 617 -3.75 8.01 31.15
N ALA A 618 -2.72 8.71 31.62
CA ALA A 618 -2.51 9.04 33.04
C ALA A 618 -2.96 10.47 33.43
N ALA A 619 -3.36 11.32 32.47
CA ALA A 619 -3.61 12.75 32.71
C ALA A 619 -4.94 13.07 33.42
N ALA A 620 -5.75 12.06 33.77
CA ALA A 620 -7.09 12.23 34.33
C ALA A 620 -7.13 12.77 35.78
N ALA A 621 -5.98 12.97 36.44
CA ALA A 621 -5.88 13.30 37.86
C ALA A 621 -5.70 14.79 38.19
N SER A 622 -5.48 15.66 37.19
CA SER A 622 -5.21 17.09 37.40
C SER A 622 -6.11 17.97 36.53
N GLY A 623 -6.91 18.83 37.15
CA GLY A 623 -7.84 19.74 36.46
C GLY A 623 -7.14 20.81 35.60
N PRO A 624 -7.87 21.42 34.65
CA PRO A 624 -7.28 22.35 33.67
C PRO A 624 -6.83 23.67 34.33
N PRO A 625 -5.62 24.18 34.00
CA PRO A 625 -5.20 25.54 34.36
C PRO A 625 -6.09 26.61 33.71
N ALA A 626 -6.24 27.74 34.40
CA ALA A 626 -7.06 28.86 33.90
C ALA A 626 -6.29 29.71 32.89
N GLY A 627 -6.55 29.52 31.59
CA GLY A 627 -6.07 30.38 30.52
C GLY A 627 -6.11 29.75 29.13
N ALA A 628 -6.99 30.26 28.26
CA ALA A 628 -7.00 30.00 26.80
C ALA A 628 -6.87 28.53 26.35
N ALA A 629 -7.46 27.58 27.09
CA ALA A 629 -7.44 26.16 26.73
C ALA A 629 -8.45 25.88 25.60
N THR A 630 -8.06 26.16 24.35
CA THR A 630 -8.87 25.93 23.15
C THR A 630 -8.96 24.44 22.80
N THR A 631 -10.14 23.99 22.41
CA THR A 631 -10.36 22.63 21.88
C THR A 631 -9.60 22.45 20.57
N VAL A 632 -8.60 21.56 20.54
CA VAL A 632 -7.84 21.25 19.31
C VAL A 632 -8.66 20.27 18.47
N ARG A 633 -8.84 20.57 17.18
CA ARG A 633 -9.64 19.76 16.25
C ARG A 633 -8.89 19.51 14.95
N ALA A 634 -9.02 18.30 14.42
CA ALA A 634 -8.55 17.93 13.09
C ALA A 634 -9.61 17.13 12.33
N ARG A 635 -9.45 17.05 11.01
CA ARG A 635 -10.37 16.36 10.10
C ARG A 635 -9.60 15.47 9.12
N ALA A 636 -10.23 14.37 8.73
CA ALA A 636 -9.92 13.63 7.51
C ALA A 636 -11.17 13.55 6.63
N HIS A 637 -10.97 13.50 5.32
CA HIS A 637 -12.04 13.19 4.38
C HIS A 637 -12.29 11.67 4.36
N LEU A 638 -13.55 11.27 4.20
CA LEU A 638 -13.93 9.87 4.04
C LEU A 638 -14.96 9.75 2.92
N LEU A 639 -14.57 9.05 1.85
CA LEU A 639 -15.48 8.61 0.79
C LEU A 639 -16.04 7.22 1.14
N VAL A 640 -17.36 7.15 1.35
CA VAL A 640 -18.08 5.89 1.56
C VAL A 640 -18.76 5.51 0.25
N THR A 641 -18.23 4.52 -0.44
CA THR A 641 -18.63 4.21 -1.82
C THR A 641 -19.27 2.82 -1.97
N VAL A 642 -19.61 2.45 -3.20
CA VAL A 642 -20.27 1.18 -3.54
C VAL A 642 -19.38 -0.04 -3.26
N PRO A 643 -19.96 -1.24 -3.07
CA PRO A 643 -19.20 -2.47 -2.85
C PRO A 643 -18.25 -2.80 -4.01
N VAL A 644 -17.28 -3.67 -3.76
CA VAL A 644 -16.47 -4.28 -4.83
C VAL A 644 -17.32 -5.34 -5.56
N TYR A 645 -18.21 -4.89 -6.44
CA TYR A 645 -19.09 -5.77 -7.24
C TYR A 645 -18.33 -6.80 -8.11
N MET A 646 -17.04 -6.56 -8.37
CA MET A 646 -16.19 -7.32 -9.29
C MET A 646 -14.89 -7.80 -8.62
N ALA A 647 -15.01 -8.45 -7.46
CA ALA A 647 -13.89 -9.04 -6.70
C ALA A 647 -13.36 -10.35 -7.33
N TRP A 648 -13.01 -10.34 -8.62
CA TRP A 648 -12.75 -11.51 -9.49
C TRP A 648 -11.70 -12.53 -9.00
N PHE A 649 -10.90 -12.21 -7.96
CA PHE A 649 -9.79 -13.06 -7.48
C PHE A 649 -9.63 -13.12 -5.95
N GLU A 650 -10.61 -12.62 -5.19
CA GLU A 650 -10.44 -12.39 -3.73
C GLU A 650 -11.15 -13.43 -2.88
N THR A 651 -12.19 -14.09 -3.40
CA THR A 651 -12.77 -15.28 -2.81
C THR A 651 -11.87 -16.50 -3.01
N GLU A 652 -10.85 -16.64 -2.15
CA GLU A 652 -10.14 -17.91 -1.94
C GLU A 652 -10.94 -18.91 -1.07
N GLY A 653 -12.08 -18.47 -0.53
CA GLY A 653 -13.11 -19.37 -0.03
C GLY A 653 -13.65 -20.21 -1.18
N GLY A 654 -13.24 -21.48 -1.21
CA GLY A 654 -13.60 -22.41 -2.28
C GLY A 654 -15.11 -22.65 -2.41
N ARG A 655 -15.52 -22.96 -3.64
CA ARG A 655 -16.65 -23.83 -3.95
C ARG A 655 -16.09 -25.14 -4.49
#